data_AF-A0AAD5JR09-F1
#
_entry.id   AF-A0AAD5JR09-F1
#
_cell.length_a   1.000
_cell.length_b   1.000
_cell.length_c   1.000
_cell.angle_alpha   90.00
_cell.angle_beta   90.00
_cell.angle_gamma   90.00
#
_symmetry.space_group_name_H-M   'P 1'
#
loop_
_entity.id
_entity.type
_entity.pdbx_description
1 polymer ?
#
loop_
_entity_poly.entity_id
_entity_poly.type
_entity_poly.pdbx_seq_one_letter_code
_entity_poly.pdbx_strand_id
1 'polypeptide(L)'
;MEITNVTEYEAIAKEKLPKMIYDYYASGAEDQWTLKENRNAFSRILFRPRILIDVSKIDMTTTVLGFKISMPIMIAPTAMQKMAHPEGEYAIARAASAAGTIMTLSTLATSSVEEVASTGPGIRFFQLYVFKDRNLVAQLVRRAERAGFKAIALTVDTPRLGHREADIKNRFSLPPFLTLKNFEGLDLGKIDRSNDFRLSSYIADQIDQSLNWKDVKWLQTITSLPILLKGVLTAEDTRLAIQNGAAGIIVSNHGARQLDYVPATIMALEEVVKAAQGRVPVFLDGGVRRGTDVFKALALGASGIFIGRPIVYSLAAEGEAGVRKALKMLRDEFELTMALSGCRSLNEITRDHIKTDWYPVRAVARLFIDSLKQSIGKMEITNVTEYEAIAKEKLPKMIYDYYASGAEDQWTLKENRNAFSRILFRPRILIDVSKIDMTTTVLGFKISMPIMIAPTAMQKMAHPEGEYAIARAASAAGTIMTLSTLATSSVEEVASTGPGIRFFQLYVFKDRNVVAQLVRRAERAGFKAIALTVDTPRLGRREADIKNRFSLPPFLTLKNFEGLDLGKIDRSNDSGLASYIADQIDQSLNWKDVKWLQTITTLPILLKGVLTAEDTRLAIQNGAAGIIVSNHGARQLDYVPATIMALEEVVKAAQGRVPVFLDGGVRRGTDVFKALALGASGIFIGRPIVYSLAAEGEAGVRKALKMLRDEFELTMALSGCRSLNEITRDHIKTDWYPVRAVASL
;
A
#
# COMPACT_ATOMS: atom_id res chain seq x y z
N MET A 1 -1.20 9.81 -38.09
CA MET A 1 -0.85 8.42 -37.74
C MET A 1 -2.12 7.71 -37.29
N GLU A 2 -2.33 6.46 -37.69
CA GLU A 2 -3.53 5.69 -37.35
C GLU A 2 -3.39 5.02 -35.97
N ILE A 3 -4.48 4.91 -35.21
CA ILE A 3 -4.54 4.11 -33.97
C ILE A 3 -4.53 2.62 -34.33
N THR A 4 -3.51 1.91 -33.86
CA THR A 4 -3.25 0.48 -34.13
C THR A 4 -3.42 -0.40 -32.90
N ASN A 5 -3.48 0.18 -31.70
CA ASN A 5 -3.71 -0.59 -30.49
C ASN A 5 -4.44 0.18 -29.39
N VAL A 6 -5.04 -0.58 -28.46
CA VAL A 6 -5.86 -0.03 -27.37
C VAL A 6 -5.08 0.88 -26.41
N THR A 7 -3.76 0.72 -26.28
CA THR A 7 -2.96 1.52 -25.33
C THR A 7 -2.77 2.95 -25.82
N GLU A 8 -2.79 3.19 -27.14
CA GLU A 8 -2.66 4.54 -27.72
C GLU A 8 -3.82 5.47 -27.33
N TYR A 9 -5.01 4.91 -27.08
CA TYR A 9 -6.14 5.70 -26.58
C TYR A 9 -5.87 6.36 -25.23
N GLU A 10 -5.02 5.78 -24.38
CA GLU A 10 -4.66 6.38 -23.09
C GLU A 10 -3.89 7.70 -23.28
N ALA A 11 -2.97 7.75 -24.24
CA ALA A 11 -2.22 8.96 -24.56
C ALA A 11 -3.13 10.06 -25.11
N ILE A 12 -4.03 9.69 -26.03
CA ILE A 12 -5.00 10.63 -26.62
C ILE A 12 -5.98 11.14 -25.55
N ALA A 13 -6.46 10.25 -24.67
CA ALA A 13 -7.34 10.64 -23.57
C ALA A 13 -6.62 11.58 -22.58
N LYS A 14 -5.34 11.33 -22.30
CA LYS A 14 -4.52 12.21 -21.44
C LYS A 14 -4.37 13.62 -22.02
N GLU A 15 -4.24 13.72 -23.33
CA GLU A 15 -4.11 15.00 -24.04
C GLU A 15 -5.44 15.75 -24.10
N LYS A 16 -6.56 15.04 -24.32
CA LYS A 16 -7.89 15.65 -24.48
C LYS A 16 -8.61 15.98 -23.17
N LEU A 17 -8.47 15.13 -22.16
CA LEU A 17 -9.23 15.28 -20.92
C LEU A 17 -8.56 16.28 -19.98
N PRO A 18 -9.33 17.10 -19.24
CA PRO A 18 -8.80 17.85 -18.11
C PRO A 18 -8.06 16.93 -17.14
N LYS A 19 -6.92 17.40 -16.60
CA LYS A 19 -6.04 16.61 -15.72
C LYS A 19 -6.80 15.89 -14.60
N MET A 20 -7.72 16.59 -13.92
CA MET A 20 -8.56 16.01 -12.87
C MET A 20 -9.38 14.81 -13.35
N ILE A 21 -9.93 14.87 -14.56
CA ILE A 21 -10.76 13.80 -15.14
C ILE A 21 -9.88 12.65 -15.64
N TYR A 22 -8.77 12.95 -16.32
CA TYR A 22 -7.82 11.92 -16.73
C TYR A 22 -7.29 11.15 -15.53
N ASP A 23 -6.78 11.85 -14.51
CA ASP A 23 -6.20 11.24 -13.31
C ASP A 23 -7.24 10.41 -12.53
N TYR A 24 -8.51 10.83 -12.49
CA TYR A 24 -9.59 10.05 -11.88
C TYR A 24 -9.72 8.65 -12.51
N TYR A 25 -9.63 8.57 -13.84
CA TYR A 25 -9.67 7.30 -14.56
C TYR A 25 -8.35 6.53 -14.50
N ALA A 26 -7.22 7.22 -14.63
CA ALA A 26 -5.90 6.62 -14.80
C ALA A 26 -5.30 6.13 -13.48
N SER A 27 -5.54 6.84 -12.38
CA SER A 27 -4.87 6.60 -11.10
C SER A 27 -5.11 5.20 -10.53
N GLY A 28 -4.10 4.72 -9.80
CA GLY A 28 -4.14 3.58 -8.90
C GLY A 28 -4.13 4.04 -7.44
N ALA A 29 -4.09 3.08 -6.52
CA ALA A 29 -3.89 3.37 -5.10
C ALA A 29 -2.43 3.76 -4.82
N GLU A 30 -2.22 4.76 -3.97
CA GLU A 30 -0.93 5.12 -3.36
C GLU A 30 0.22 5.23 -4.38
N ASP A 31 1.24 4.37 -4.27
CA ASP A 31 2.44 4.35 -5.13
C ASP A 31 2.18 3.71 -6.51
N GLN A 32 0.96 3.21 -6.71
CA GLN A 32 0.44 2.61 -7.93
C GLN A 32 1.30 1.42 -8.41
N TRP A 33 1.85 0.65 -7.48
CA TRP A 33 2.66 -0.53 -7.80
C TRP A 33 1.81 -1.59 -8.51
N THR A 34 0.65 -1.95 -7.97
CA THR A 34 -0.26 -2.95 -8.55
C THR A 34 -0.83 -2.46 -9.88
N LEU A 35 -0.94 -1.14 -10.10
CA LEU A 35 -1.39 -0.60 -11.39
C LEU A 35 -0.40 -0.95 -12.51
N LYS A 36 0.90 -0.73 -12.25
CA LYS A 36 1.98 -1.13 -13.17
C LYS A 36 2.05 -2.64 -13.30
N GLU A 37 1.96 -3.35 -12.18
CA GLU A 37 2.11 -4.81 -12.15
C GLU A 37 0.98 -5.53 -12.91
N ASN A 38 -0.25 -5.02 -12.86
CA ASN A 38 -1.37 -5.52 -13.66
C ASN A 38 -1.05 -5.57 -15.16
N ARG A 39 -0.18 -4.68 -15.66
CA ARG A 39 0.33 -4.73 -17.05
C ARG A 39 1.55 -5.62 -17.17
N ASN A 40 2.53 -5.43 -16.31
CA ASN A 40 3.84 -6.11 -16.40
C ASN A 40 3.72 -7.63 -16.25
N ALA A 41 2.77 -8.12 -15.44
CA ALA A 41 2.58 -9.55 -15.19
C ALA A 41 2.23 -10.36 -16.44
N PHE A 42 1.48 -9.78 -17.38
CA PHE A 42 1.20 -10.45 -18.66
C PHE A 42 2.47 -10.68 -19.48
N SER A 43 3.48 -9.81 -19.37
CA SER A 43 4.77 -9.95 -20.07
C SER A 43 5.64 -11.09 -19.51
N ARG A 44 5.31 -11.62 -18.31
CA ARG A 44 5.99 -12.78 -17.70
C ARG A 44 5.34 -14.13 -18.04
N ILE A 45 4.38 -14.11 -18.97
CA ILE A 45 3.73 -15.30 -19.51
C ILE A 45 4.09 -15.41 -21.00
N LEU A 46 4.74 -16.50 -21.36
CA LEU A 46 5.17 -16.82 -22.73
C LEU A 46 4.22 -17.82 -23.37
N PHE A 47 4.13 -17.81 -24.69
CA PHE A 47 3.32 -18.76 -25.46
C PHE A 47 4.12 -20.03 -25.81
N ARG A 48 3.40 -21.13 -25.99
CA ARG A 48 3.86 -22.41 -26.54
C ARG A 48 2.94 -22.79 -27.71
N PRO A 49 3.03 -22.06 -28.84
CA PRO A 49 2.07 -22.22 -29.95
C PRO A 49 2.16 -23.61 -30.58
N ARG A 50 1.02 -24.12 -31.06
CA ARG A 50 0.93 -25.36 -31.83
C ARG A 50 0.80 -25.01 -33.31
N ILE A 51 1.76 -25.46 -34.11
CA ILE A 51 1.84 -25.14 -35.54
C ILE A 51 1.17 -26.22 -36.41
N LEU A 52 0.93 -25.89 -37.68
CA LEU A 52 0.34 -26.79 -38.69
C LEU A 52 -1.04 -27.35 -38.27
N ILE A 53 -1.86 -26.49 -37.68
CA ILE A 53 -3.26 -26.74 -37.38
C ILE A 53 -4.11 -25.86 -38.31
N ASP A 54 -5.17 -26.42 -38.89
CA ASP A 54 -6.10 -25.64 -39.70
C ASP A 54 -6.87 -24.64 -38.82
N VAL A 55 -6.54 -23.36 -39.01
CA VAL A 55 -7.14 -22.21 -38.31
C VAL A 55 -7.91 -21.31 -39.26
N SER A 56 -8.36 -21.84 -40.41
CA SER A 56 -9.18 -21.10 -41.39
C SER A 56 -10.55 -20.65 -40.83
N LYS A 57 -11.02 -21.30 -39.76
CA LYS A 57 -12.22 -20.94 -39.01
C LYS A 57 -11.92 -20.89 -37.52
N ILE A 58 -12.22 -19.75 -36.89
CA ILE A 58 -12.07 -19.53 -35.46
C ILE A 58 -13.42 -19.16 -34.86
N ASP A 59 -13.86 -19.92 -33.87
CA ASP A 59 -15.05 -19.66 -33.08
C ASP A 59 -14.65 -19.09 -31.70
N MET A 60 -14.86 -17.79 -31.53
CA MET A 60 -14.67 -17.10 -30.26
C MET A 60 -15.95 -17.03 -29.42
N THR A 61 -17.08 -17.56 -29.91
CA THR A 61 -18.35 -17.46 -29.19
C THR A 61 -18.28 -18.23 -27.88
N THR A 62 -18.96 -17.70 -26.85
CA THR A 62 -19.02 -18.34 -25.54
C THR A 62 -20.37 -18.11 -24.89
N THR A 63 -20.62 -18.81 -23.77
CA THR A 63 -21.83 -18.66 -22.97
C THR A 63 -21.47 -18.19 -21.58
N VAL A 64 -21.97 -17.01 -21.19
CA VAL A 64 -21.77 -16.43 -19.86
C VAL A 64 -23.11 -16.43 -19.14
N LEU A 65 -23.23 -17.19 -18.05
CA LEU A 65 -24.48 -17.31 -17.26
C LEU A 65 -25.72 -17.67 -18.11
N GLY A 66 -25.55 -18.52 -19.11
CA GLY A 66 -26.61 -18.93 -20.03
C GLY A 66 -26.82 -18.00 -21.24
N PHE A 67 -26.11 -16.87 -21.32
CA PHE A 67 -26.21 -15.94 -22.44
C PHE A 67 -25.07 -16.12 -23.44
N LYS A 68 -25.42 -16.41 -24.70
CA LYS A 68 -24.43 -16.52 -25.79
C LYS A 68 -23.92 -15.12 -26.16
N ILE A 69 -22.59 -14.97 -26.25
CA ILE A 69 -21.90 -13.75 -26.66
C ILE A 69 -20.88 -14.05 -27.76
N SER A 70 -20.50 -13.02 -28.52
CA SER A 70 -19.64 -13.14 -29.71
C SER A 70 -18.17 -13.45 -29.40
N MET A 71 -17.69 -13.06 -28.22
CA MET A 71 -16.29 -13.16 -27.80
C MET A 71 -16.20 -13.14 -26.26
N PRO A 72 -15.13 -13.70 -25.66
CA PRO A 72 -14.95 -13.74 -24.20
C PRO A 72 -14.42 -12.40 -23.62
N ILE A 73 -14.77 -11.27 -24.25
CA ILE A 73 -14.27 -9.92 -23.93
C ILE A 73 -15.48 -9.03 -23.62
N MET A 74 -15.64 -8.66 -22.35
CA MET A 74 -16.79 -7.91 -21.83
C MET A 74 -16.35 -6.55 -21.28
N ILE A 75 -17.28 -5.62 -21.07
CA ILE A 75 -16.97 -4.29 -20.54
C ILE A 75 -17.16 -4.27 -19.01
N ALA A 76 -16.09 -3.92 -18.30
CA ALA A 76 -16.09 -3.76 -16.84
C ALA A 76 -16.86 -2.49 -16.43
N PRO A 77 -17.44 -2.45 -15.22
CA PRO A 77 -18.06 -1.24 -14.72
C PRO A 77 -17.00 -0.17 -14.44
N THR A 78 -17.12 0.98 -15.09
CA THR A 78 -16.45 2.24 -14.74
C THR A 78 -17.51 3.30 -14.41
N ALA A 79 -17.13 4.29 -13.61
CA ALA A 79 -18.06 5.29 -13.08
C ALA A 79 -18.01 6.59 -13.88
N MET A 80 -19.14 7.33 -13.90
CA MET A 80 -19.25 8.72 -14.36
C MET A 80 -18.76 8.97 -15.80
N GLN A 81 -19.13 8.10 -16.75
CA GLN A 81 -18.53 8.07 -18.09
C GLN A 81 -18.84 9.33 -18.92
N LYS A 82 -19.87 10.11 -18.57
CA LYS A 82 -20.13 11.42 -19.20
C LYS A 82 -19.07 12.48 -18.92
N MET A 83 -18.17 12.27 -17.96
CA MET A 83 -16.96 13.10 -17.84
C MET A 83 -15.96 12.86 -18.97
N ALA A 84 -15.99 11.67 -19.59
CA ALA A 84 -15.10 11.34 -20.70
C ALA A 84 -15.65 11.83 -22.05
N HIS A 85 -16.96 11.71 -22.26
CA HIS A 85 -17.64 12.13 -23.49
C HIS A 85 -19.14 12.38 -23.23
N PRO A 86 -19.81 13.35 -23.88
CA PRO A 86 -21.22 13.69 -23.59
C PRO A 86 -22.21 12.51 -23.61
N GLU A 87 -22.04 11.57 -24.56
CA GLU A 87 -22.85 10.35 -24.66
C GLU A 87 -22.60 9.36 -23.50
N GLY A 88 -21.42 9.37 -22.88
CA GLY A 88 -21.07 8.51 -21.75
C GLY A 88 -21.44 7.04 -21.93
N GLU A 89 -22.25 6.54 -21.00
CA GLU A 89 -22.73 5.17 -20.97
C GLU A 89 -23.61 4.79 -22.19
N TYR A 90 -24.27 5.75 -22.86
CA TYR A 90 -25.11 5.48 -24.03
C TYR A 90 -24.27 4.94 -25.20
N ALA A 91 -23.16 5.61 -25.49
CA ALA A 91 -22.20 5.21 -26.52
C ALA A 91 -21.63 3.82 -26.23
N ILE A 92 -21.30 3.54 -24.97
CA ILE A 92 -20.74 2.26 -24.55
C ILE A 92 -21.78 1.14 -24.67
N ALA A 93 -23.04 1.39 -24.31
CA ALA A 93 -24.12 0.42 -24.43
C ALA A 93 -24.41 0.03 -25.88
N ARG A 94 -24.45 1.01 -26.80
CA ARG A 94 -24.62 0.77 -28.25
C ARG A 94 -23.43 0.01 -28.82
N ALA A 95 -22.20 0.39 -28.44
CA ALA A 95 -20.99 -0.29 -28.89
C ALA A 95 -20.92 -1.75 -28.40
N ALA A 96 -21.23 -2.02 -27.13
CA ALA A 96 -21.25 -3.37 -26.57
C ALA A 96 -22.29 -4.26 -27.27
N SER A 97 -23.49 -3.73 -27.48
CA SER A 97 -24.59 -4.44 -28.15
C SER A 97 -24.22 -4.78 -29.60
N ALA A 98 -23.65 -3.82 -30.33
CA ALA A 98 -23.22 -4.04 -31.71
C ALA A 98 -22.02 -5.00 -31.83
N ALA A 99 -21.15 -5.04 -30.82
CA ALA A 99 -20.09 -6.04 -30.72
C ALA A 99 -20.61 -7.42 -30.32
N GLY A 100 -21.87 -7.54 -29.87
CA GLY A 100 -22.46 -8.79 -29.40
C GLY A 100 -21.89 -9.27 -28.06
N THR A 101 -21.52 -8.34 -27.17
CA THR A 101 -20.90 -8.66 -25.87
C THR A 101 -21.64 -8.00 -24.69
N ILE A 102 -21.24 -8.34 -23.47
CA ILE A 102 -21.84 -7.85 -22.22
C ILE A 102 -21.23 -6.50 -21.81
N MET A 103 -22.10 -5.58 -21.41
CA MET A 103 -21.72 -4.37 -20.67
C MET A 103 -22.09 -4.50 -19.19
N THR A 104 -21.16 -4.21 -18.29
CA THR A 104 -21.48 -4.01 -16.87
C THR A 104 -21.61 -2.52 -16.57
N LEU A 105 -22.80 -2.06 -16.18
CA LEU A 105 -23.04 -0.66 -15.80
C LEU A 105 -22.67 -0.44 -14.33
N SER A 106 -22.00 0.67 -14.01
CA SER A 106 -21.69 1.04 -12.62
C SER A 106 -22.92 1.59 -11.89
N THR A 107 -23.02 1.35 -10.58
CA THR A 107 -24.00 2.08 -9.74
C THR A 107 -23.77 3.59 -9.82
N LEU A 108 -22.50 4.02 -9.95
CA LEU A 108 -22.07 5.42 -10.03
C LEU A 108 -22.07 5.96 -11.48
N ALA A 109 -22.88 5.40 -12.36
CA ALA A 109 -23.02 5.85 -13.73
C ALA A 109 -23.72 7.23 -13.82
N THR A 110 -23.36 7.98 -14.86
CA THR A 110 -23.99 9.26 -15.26
C THR A 110 -25.18 9.09 -16.20
N SER A 111 -25.62 7.85 -16.36
CA SER A 111 -26.83 7.43 -17.06
C SER A 111 -27.47 6.30 -16.25
N SER A 112 -28.79 6.29 -16.10
CA SER A 112 -29.51 5.29 -15.33
C SER A 112 -29.60 3.95 -16.08
N VAL A 113 -29.98 2.90 -15.36
CA VAL A 113 -30.26 1.58 -15.96
C VAL A 113 -31.30 1.65 -17.08
N GLU A 114 -32.36 2.44 -16.96
CA GLU A 114 -33.38 2.57 -18.01
C GLU A 114 -32.92 3.42 -19.21
N GLU A 115 -32.16 4.49 -18.97
CA GLU A 115 -31.51 5.27 -20.04
C GLU A 115 -30.56 4.39 -20.88
N VAL A 116 -29.81 3.52 -20.21
CA VAL A 116 -28.91 2.57 -20.86
C VAL A 116 -29.68 1.46 -21.57
N ALA A 117 -30.83 1.02 -21.04
CA ALA A 117 -31.69 0.03 -21.68
C ALA A 117 -32.38 0.60 -22.94
N SER A 118 -32.73 1.89 -22.95
CA SER A 118 -33.39 2.53 -24.09
C SER A 118 -32.50 2.67 -25.32
N THR A 119 -31.19 2.44 -25.21
CA THR A 119 -30.29 2.43 -26.37
C THR A 119 -30.50 1.23 -27.29
N GLY A 120 -31.25 0.21 -26.86
CA GLY A 120 -31.56 -0.99 -27.64
C GLY A 120 -31.28 -2.29 -26.88
N PRO A 121 -31.60 -3.45 -27.51
CA PRO A 121 -31.39 -4.76 -26.91
C PRO A 121 -29.90 -5.03 -26.69
N GLY A 122 -29.56 -5.71 -25.60
CA GLY A 122 -28.19 -6.07 -25.26
C GLY A 122 -28.12 -6.73 -23.89
N ILE A 123 -27.19 -7.66 -23.70
CA ILE A 123 -27.00 -8.32 -22.40
C ILE A 123 -26.20 -7.36 -21.51
N ARG A 124 -26.76 -7.00 -20.36
CA ARG A 124 -26.16 -6.04 -19.43
C ARG A 124 -26.14 -6.57 -18.02
N PHE A 125 -25.04 -6.36 -17.31
CA PHE A 125 -24.91 -6.62 -15.88
C PHE A 125 -24.88 -5.30 -15.12
N PHE A 126 -25.31 -5.32 -13.86
CA PHE A 126 -25.33 -4.13 -13.02
C PHE A 126 -24.36 -4.31 -11.85
N GLN A 127 -23.34 -3.46 -11.79
CA GLN A 127 -22.45 -3.44 -10.65
C GLN A 127 -23.14 -2.75 -9.48
N LEU A 128 -22.96 -3.32 -8.29
CA LEU A 128 -23.61 -2.88 -7.06
C LEU A 128 -22.63 -2.87 -5.87
N TYR A 129 -22.87 -1.97 -4.92
CA TYR A 129 -22.37 -2.05 -3.55
C TYR A 129 -23.55 -2.33 -2.61
N VAL A 130 -23.34 -3.12 -1.55
CA VAL A 130 -24.32 -3.17 -0.45
C VAL A 130 -24.09 -1.94 0.42
N PHE A 131 -24.91 -0.92 0.23
CA PHE A 131 -24.88 0.32 1.00
C PHE A 131 -25.52 0.16 2.38
N LYS A 132 -25.15 1.04 3.34
CA LYS A 132 -25.74 1.11 4.69
C LYS A 132 -27.26 1.13 4.63
N ASP A 133 -27.85 1.97 3.79
CA ASP A 133 -29.27 1.93 3.48
C ASP A 133 -29.62 0.72 2.59
N ARG A 134 -30.10 -0.35 3.23
CA ARG A 134 -30.53 -1.58 2.55
C ARG A 134 -31.79 -1.39 1.70
N ASN A 135 -32.63 -0.39 1.99
CA ASN A 135 -33.79 -0.05 1.15
C ASN A 135 -33.33 0.60 -0.17
N LEU A 136 -32.32 1.46 -0.11
CA LEU A 136 -31.69 2.02 -1.32
C LEU A 136 -31.14 0.92 -2.23
N VAL A 137 -30.43 -0.07 -1.66
CA VAL A 137 -29.93 -1.23 -2.41
C VAL A 137 -31.08 -2.00 -3.06
N ALA A 138 -32.17 -2.27 -2.33
CA ALA A 138 -33.33 -2.98 -2.87
C ALA A 138 -34.02 -2.19 -4.00
N GLN A 139 -34.08 -0.86 -3.91
CA GLN A 139 -34.60 -0.01 -4.99
C GLN A 139 -33.73 -0.08 -6.25
N LEU A 140 -32.41 -0.01 -6.11
CA LEU A 140 -31.46 -0.12 -7.22
C LEU A 140 -31.57 -1.47 -7.94
N VAL A 141 -31.64 -2.56 -7.16
CA VAL A 141 -31.80 -3.92 -7.69
C VAL A 141 -33.10 -4.06 -8.48
N ARG A 142 -34.24 -3.63 -7.92
CA ARG A 142 -35.54 -3.64 -8.63
C ARG A 142 -35.50 -2.79 -9.89
N ARG A 143 -34.82 -1.64 -9.86
CA ARG A 143 -34.67 -0.75 -11.03
C ARG A 143 -33.88 -1.46 -12.14
N ALA A 144 -32.79 -2.15 -11.80
CA ALA A 144 -31.99 -2.92 -12.75
C ALA A 144 -32.77 -4.10 -13.35
N GLU A 145 -33.53 -4.85 -12.53
CA GLU A 145 -34.40 -5.94 -13.00
C GLU A 145 -35.45 -5.44 -13.99
N ARG A 146 -36.15 -4.33 -13.67
CA ARG A 146 -37.14 -3.71 -14.58
C ARG A 146 -36.52 -3.24 -15.90
N ALA A 147 -35.28 -2.76 -15.86
CA ALA A 147 -34.53 -2.37 -17.06
C ALA A 147 -33.96 -3.57 -17.84
N GLY A 148 -34.22 -4.82 -17.39
CA GLY A 148 -33.86 -6.04 -18.11
C GLY A 148 -32.41 -6.49 -17.92
N PHE A 149 -31.70 -5.97 -16.91
CA PHE A 149 -30.36 -6.42 -16.56
C PHE A 149 -30.35 -7.89 -16.12
N LYS A 150 -29.25 -8.60 -16.40
CA LYS A 150 -29.19 -10.06 -16.36
C LYS A 150 -28.37 -10.66 -15.21
N ALA A 151 -27.57 -9.85 -14.53
CA ALA A 151 -26.82 -10.27 -13.35
C ALA A 151 -26.41 -9.05 -12.52
N ILE A 152 -26.11 -9.28 -11.24
CA ILE A 152 -25.52 -8.30 -10.32
C ILE A 152 -24.04 -8.61 -10.15
N ALA A 153 -23.17 -7.63 -10.45
CA ALA A 153 -21.75 -7.70 -10.11
C ALA A 153 -21.52 -7.01 -8.76
N LEU A 154 -21.53 -7.77 -7.67
CA LEU A 154 -21.36 -7.25 -6.33
C LEU A 154 -19.88 -6.99 -6.04
N THR A 155 -19.52 -5.73 -5.78
CA THR A 155 -18.16 -5.34 -5.37
C THR A 155 -17.93 -5.70 -3.91
N VAL A 156 -16.90 -6.50 -3.62
CA VAL A 156 -16.58 -7.01 -2.28
C VAL A 156 -15.18 -6.62 -1.76
N ASP A 157 -14.40 -5.87 -2.55
CA ASP A 157 -13.04 -5.40 -2.23
C ASP A 157 -12.97 -3.93 -1.77
N THR A 158 -14.12 -3.32 -1.49
CA THR A 158 -14.25 -1.89 -1.16
C THR A 158 -15.04 -1.67 0.14
N PRO A 159 -14.61 -2.22 1.30
CA PRO A 159 -15.20 -1.84 2.58
C PRO A 159 -14.88 -0.36 2.90
N ARG A 160 -13.71 0.13 2.45
CA ARG A 160 -13.33 1.55 2.42
C ARG A 160 -12.78 1.89 1.03
N LEU A 161 -12.87 3.16 0.62
CA LEU A 161 -12.24 3.61 -0.62
C LEU A 161 -10.71 3.62 -0.50
N GLY A 162 -10.02 3.11 -1.51
CA GLY A 162 -8.56 3.21 -1.58
C GLY A 162 -8.07 4.65 -1.76
N HIS A 163 -6.89 4.95 -1.24
CA HIS A 163 -6.28 6.27 -1.35
C HIS A 163 -5.69 6.49 -2.76
N ARG A 164 -6.41 7.24 -3.59
CA ARG A 164 -5.93 7.69 -4.91
C ARG A 164 -5.39 9.11 -4.79
N GLU A 165 -4.08 9.24 -4.56
CA GLU A 165 -3.43 10.51 -4.22
C GLU A 165 -3.64 11.61 -5.29
N ALA A 166 -3.77 11.23 -6.56
CA ALA A 166 -4.02 12.17 -7.65
C ALA A 166 -5.37 12.89 -7.48
N ASP A 167 -6.42 12.21 -7.01
CA ASP A 167 -7.73 12.82 -6.78
C ASP A 167 -7.69 13.81 -5.62
N ILE A 168 -6.94 13.49 -4.56
CA ILE A 168 -6.75 14.37 -3.40
C ILE A 168 -6.05 15.65 -3.87
N LYS A 169 -4.92 15.52 -4.57
CA LYS A 169 -4.14 16.66 -5.10
C LYS A 169 -4.93 17.50 -6.10
N ASN A 170 -5.74 16.87 -6.94
CA ASN A 170 -6.58 17.57 -7.91
C ASN A 170 -7.89 18.12 -7.30
N ARG A 171 -8.17 17.80 -6.03
CA ARG A 171 -9.45 18.10 -5.34
C ARG A 171 -10.65 17.67 -6.18
N PHE A 172 -10.64 16.39 -6.55
CA PHE A 172 -11.63 15.83 -7.46
C PHE A 172 -13.06 16.17 -7.03
N SER A 173 -13.84 16.66 -7.98
CA SER A 173 -15.28 16.84 -7.83
C SER A 173 -15.99 16.50 -9.12
N LEU A 174 -17.20 15.96 -9.01
CA LEU A 174 -18.05 15.69 -10.17
C LEU A 174 -18.45 17.02 -10.82
N PRO A 175 -18.30 17.18 -12.16
CA PRO A 175 -18.76 18.38 -12.84
C PRO A 175 -20.26 18.66 -12.59
N PRO A 176 -20.66 19.92 -12.38
CA PRO A 176 -21.98 20.27 -11.81
C PRO A 176 -23.18 19.89 -12.70
N PHE A 177 -22.97 19.75 -14.00
CA PHE A 177 -24.02 19.33 -14.96
C PHE A 177 -24.20 17.81 -15.02
N LEU A 178 -23.42 17.04 -14.26
CA LEU A 178 -23.51 15.59 -14.18
C LEU A 178 -24.08 15.16 -12.83
N THR A 179 -24.87 14.09 -12.86
CA THR A 179 -25.46 13.48 -11.66
C THR A 179 -25.32 11.96 -11.73
N LEU A 180 -25.40 11.30 -10.57
CA LEU A 180 -25.39 9.85 -10.47
C LEU A 180 -26.82 9.33 -10.71
N LYS A 181 -27.15 9.10 -11.98
CA LYS A 181 -28.52 8.93 -12.48
C LYS A 181 -29.27 7.74 -11.86
N ASN A 182 -28.57 6.69 -11.43
CA ASN A 182 -29.21 5.56 -10.76
C ASN A 182 -29.85 5.89 -9.40
N PHE A 183 -29.43 7.00 -8.77
CA PHE A 183 -29.97 7.45 -7.48
C PHE A 183 -31.06 8.52 -7.64
N GLU A 184 -31.20 9.09 -8.84
CA GLU A 184 -32.25 10.06 -9.13
C GLU A 184 -33.62 9.39 -9.11
N GLY A 185 -34.58 10.00 -8.41
CA GLY A 185 -35.94 9.49 -8.24
C GLY A 185 -36.09 8.33 -7.25
N LEU A 186 -35.02 7.95 -6.54
CA LEU A 186 -35.10 6.96 -5.46
C LEU A 186 -35.36 7.62 -4.10
N ASP A 187 -35.99 6.87 -3.20
CA ASP A 187 -36.07 7.25 -1.79
C ASP A 187 -34.69 7.05 -1.15
N LEU A 188 -34.03 8.16 -0.80
CA LEU A 188 -32.73 8.16 -0.13
C LEU A 188 -32.88 8.35 1.39
N GLY A 189 -34.08 8.19 1.93
CA GLY A 189 -34.39 8.40 3.34
C GLY A 189 -34.40 9.87 3.76
N LYS A 190 -34.37 10.10 5.08
CA LYS A 190 -34.29 11.44 5.67
C LYS A 190 -32.88 12.00 5.50
N ILE A 191 -32.67 12.73 4.41
CA ILE A 191 -31.44 13.48 4.17
C ILE A 191 -31.65 14.91 4.66
N ASP A 192 -30.73 15.41 5.49
CA ASP A 192 -30.62 16.84 5.71
C ASP A 192 -30.10 17.51 4.44
N ARG A 193 -31.01 18.20 3.74
CA ARG A 193 -30.70 18.94 2.51
C ARG A 193 -30.30 20.40 2.79
N SER A 194 -30.21 20.80 4.06
CA SER A 194 -29.68 22.11 4.43
C SER A 194 -28.14 22.07 4.40
N ASN A 195 -27.53 23.08 3.76
CA ASN A 195 -26.09 23.26 3.52
C ASN A 195 -25.39 22.22 2.61
N ASP A 196 -24.96 22.66 1.42
CA ASP A 196 -23.95 22.01 0.56
C ASP A 196 -24.15 20.49 0.25
N PHE A 197 -25.40 20.01 0.21
CA PHE A 197 -25.70 18.62 -0.15
C PHE A 197 -25.15 18.25 -1.53
N ARG A 198 -24.18 17.34 -1.56
CA ARG A 198 -23.67 16.71 -2.78
C ARG A 198 -24.01 15.23 -2.77
N LEU A 199 -24.78 14.79 -3.77
CA LEU A 199 -25.14 13.39 -3.94
C LEU A 199 -23.90 12.48 -3.95
N SER A 200 -22.80 12.92 -4.55
CA SER A 200 -21.53 12.17 -4.55
C SER A 200 -20.97 11.92 -3.15
N SER A 201 -21.07 12.90 -2.24
CA SER A 201 -20.60 12.77 -0.86
C SER A 201 -21.52 11.84 -0.07
N TYR A 202 -22.83 12.01 -0.20
CA TYR A 202 -23.82 11.10 0.42
C TYR A 202 -23.57 9.64 0.02
N ILE A 203 -23.36 9.37 -1.28
CA ILE A 203 -23.13 8.00 -1.76
C ILE A 203 -21.78 7.44 -1.31
N ALA A 204 -20.74 8.27 -1.20
CA ALA A 204 -19.46 7.83 -0.60
C ALA A 204 -19.65 7.42 0.87
N ASP A 205 -20.46 8.15 1.64
CA ASP A 205 -20.76 7.85 3.03
C ASP A 205 -21.67 6.63 3.23
N GLN A 206 -22.40 6.23 2.19
CA GLN A 206 -23.24 5.03 2.18
C GLN A 206 -22.45 3.72 2.08
N ILE A 207 -21.15 3.76 1.76
CA ILE A 207 -20.30 2.55 1.74
C ILE A 207 -20.30 1.91 3.13
N ASP A 208 -20.71 0.65 3.19
CA ASP A 208 -20.81 -0.10 4.44
C ASP A 208 -19.53 -0.87 4.73
N GLN A 209 -18.89 -0.52 5.85
CA GLN A 209 -17.65 -1.17 6.33
C GLN A 209 -17.93 -2.48 7.08
N SER A 210 -19.20 -2.77 7.39
CA SER A 210 -19.62 -3.96 8.16
C SER A 210 -20.00 -5.16 7.30
N LEU A 211 -19.83 -5.05 5.98
CA LEU A 211 -20.18 -6.12 5.05
C LEU A 211 -19.43 -7.40 5.37
N ASN A 212 -20.20 -8.49 5.41
CA ASN A 212 -19.70 -9.83 5.62
C ASN A 212 -20.48 -10.84 4.76
N TRP A 213 -20.14 -12.11 4.85
CA TRP A 213 -20.74 -13.15 4.01
C TRP A 213 -22.27 -13.30 4.17
N LYS A 214 -22.85 -12.90 5.31
CA LYS A 214 -24.32 -12.88 5.50
C LYS A 214 -25.00 -11.86 4.59
N ASP A 215 -24.31 -10.78 4.21
CA ASP A 215 -24.85 -9.73 3.35
C ASP A 215 -24.96 -10.21 1.89
N VAL A 216 -24.13 -11.18 1.48
CA VAL A 216 -24.28 -11.88 0.20
C VAL A 216 -25.56 -12.72 0.21
N LYS A 217 -25.83 -13.44 1.30
CA LYS A 217 -27.08 -14.19 1.48
C LYS A 217 -28.29 -13.26 1.52
N TRP A 218 -28.20 -12.14 2.23
CA TRP A 218 -29.26 -11.13 2.24
C TRP A 218 -29.56 -10.61 0.83
N LEU A 219 -28.54 -10.31 0.01
CA LEU A 219 -28.75 -9.85 -1.37
C LEU A 219 -29.51 -10.90 -2.20
N GLN A 220 -29.24 -12.19 -2.00
CA GLN A 220 -29.97 -13.29 -2.64
C GLN A 220 -31.46 -13.36 -2.22
N THR A 221 -31.85 -12.78 -1.08
CA THR A 221 -33.26 -12.74 -0.66
C THR A 221 -34.09 -11.67 -1.38
N ILE A 222 -33.42 -10.67 -1.98
CA ILE A 222 -34.09 -9.53 -2.62
C ILE A 222 -33.99 -9.53 -4.15
N THR A 223 -33.27 -10.49 -4.74
CA THR A 223 -33.19 -10.68 -6.20
C THR A 223 -33.01 -12.14 -6.56
N SER A 224 -33.55 -12.52 -7.71
CA SER A 224 -33.29 -13.82 -8.35
C SER A 224 -32.20 -13.75 -9.42
N LEU A 225 -31.62 -12.56 -9.67
CA LEU A 225 -30.54 -12.42 -10.63
C LEU A 225 -29.26 -13.13 -10.13
N PRO A 226 -28.48 -13.76 -11.03
CA PRO A 226 -27.16 -14.27 -10.71
C PRO A 226 -26.27 -13.20 -10.07
N ILE A 227 -25.59 -13.55 -8.98
CA ILE A 227 -24.65 -12.65 -8.28
C ILE A 227 -23.22 -13.06 -8.59
N LEU A 228 -22.48 -12.19 -9.27
CA LEU A 228 -21.04 -12.30 -9.49
C LEU A 228 -20.29 -11.53 -8.40
N LEU A 229 -19.40 -12.20 -7.66
CA LEU A 229 -18.58 -11.51 -6.66
C LEU A 229 -17.32 -10.94 -7.31
N LYS A 230 -17.19 -9.61 -7.30
CA LYS A 230 -16.07 -8.86 -7.89
C LYS A 230 -15.13 -8.37 -6.80
N GLY A 231 -13.88 -8.81 -6.86
CA GLY A 231 -12.84 -8.43 -5.88
C GLY A 231 -12.16 -9.61 -5.18
N VAL A 232 -12.35 -10.84 -5.66
CA VAL A 232 -11.79 -12.05 -5.04
C VAL A 232 -10.38 -12.30 -5.59
N LEU A 233 -9.37 -12.37 -4.71
CA LEU A 233 -7.97 -12.58 -5.10
C LEU A 233 -7.34 -13.84 -4.46
N THR A 234 -8.06 -14.54 -3.59
CA THR A 234 -7.52 -15.62 -2.75
C THR A 234 -8.35 -16.90 -2.87
N ALA A 235 -7.71 -18.06 -2.70
CA ALA A 235 -8.39 -19.35 -2.69
C ALA A 235 -9.38 -19.49 -1.52
N GLU A 236 -9.08 -18.88 -0.38
CA GLU A 236 -9.88 -18.89 0.84
C GLU A 236 -11.25 -18.25 0.58
N ASP A 237 -11.25 -17.02 0.04
CA ASP A 237 -12.49 -16.29 -0.21
C ASP A 237 -13.22 -16.81 -1.44
N THR A 238 -12.52 -17.50 -2.35
CA THR A 238 -13.14 -18.27 -3.44
C THR A 238 -14.02 -19.41 -2.90
N ARG A 239 -13.52 -20.18 -1.93
CA ARG A 239 -14.30 -21.27 -1.31
C ARG A 239 -15.51 -20.71 -0.57
N LEU A 240 -15.34 -19.59 0.15
CA LEU A 240 -16.44 -18.90 0.83
C LEU A 240 -17.48 -18.35 -0.16
N ALA A 241 -17.05 -17.80 -1.30
CA ALA A 241 -17.95 -17.34 -2.36
C ALA A 241 -18.86 -18.48 -2.87
N ILE A 242 -18.29 -19.66 -3.10
CA ILE A 242 -19.05 -20.84 -3.54
C ILE A 242 -19.98 -21.33 -2.45
N GLN A 243 -19.51 -21.45 -1.20
CA GLN A 243 -20.35 -21.85 -0.06
C GLN A 243 -21.54 -20.90 0.13
N ASN A 244 -21.34 -19.61 -0.16
CA ASN A 244 -22.38 -18.59 -0.07
C ASN A 244 -23.23 -18.44 -1.34
N GLY A 245 -23.04 -19.28 -2.36
CA GLY A 245 -23.92 -19.36 -3.53
C GLY A 245 -23.69 -18.25 -4.56
N ALA A 246 -22.47 -17.72 -4.68
CA ALA A 246 -22.11 -16.87 -5.82
C ALA A 246 -22.35 -17.62 -7.13
N ALA A 247 -22.89 -16.94 -8.14
CA ALA A 247 -23.10 -17.50 -9.49
C ALA A 247 -21.83 -17.46 -10.35
N GLY A 248 -20.81 -16.73 -9.92
CA GLY A 248 -19.52 -16.60 -10.57
C GLY A 248 -18.62 -15.66 -9.80
N ILE A 249 -17.34 -15.67 -10.14
CA ILE A 249 -16.29 -14.91 -9.45
C ILE A 249 -15.57 -14.04 -10.47
N ILE A 250 -15.32 -12.78 -10.15
CA ILE A 250 -14.47 -11.89 -10.95
C ILE A 250 -13.19 -11.62 -10.14
N VAL A 251 -12.09 -12.24 -10.58
CA VAL A 251 -10.73 -11.98 -10.08
C VAL A 251 -10.37 -10.55 -10.46
N SER A 252 -10.45 -9.68 -9.47
CA SER A 252 -10.32 -8.23 -9.62
C SER A 252 -9.58 -7.66 -8.43
N ASN A 253 -8.67 -6.73 -8.69
CA ASN A 253 -8.08 -5.85 -7.68
C ASN A 253 -8.60 -4.41 -7.84
N HIS A 254 -9.85 -4.29 -8.30
CA HIS A 254 -10.51 -3.02 -8.61
C HIS A 254 -9.76 -2.14 -9.63
N GLY A 255 -9.03 -2.76 -10.55
CA GLY A 255 -8.14 -2.03 -11.46
C GLY A 255 -6.96 -1.36 -10.73
N ALA A 256 -6.49 -1.96 -9.64
CA ALA A 256 -5.42 -1.49 -8.75
C ALA A 256 -5.70 -0.16 -8.04
N ARG A 257 -6.96 0.07 -7.64
CA ARG A 257 -7.41 1.35 -7.04
C ARG A 257 -7.76 1.26 -5.56
N GLN A 258 -7.71 0.06 -4.97
CA GLN A 258 -8.10 -0.21 -3.60
C GLN A 258 -6.88 -0.34 -2.69
N LEU A 259 -6.37 -1.56 -2.48
CA LEU A 259 -5.14 -1.82 -1.73
C LEU A 259 -3.97 -1.96 -2.71
N ASP A 260 -2.93 -1.11 -2.59
CA ASP A 260 -1.70 -1.29 -3.38
C ASP A 260 -0.90 -2.49 -2.86
N TYR A 261 0.00 -3.04 -3.68
CA TYR A 261 0.75 -4.27 -3.40
C TYR A 261 -0.08 -5.55 -3.24
N VAL A 262 -1.35 -5.56 -3.66
CA VAL A 262 -2.04 -6.83 -3.98
C VAL A 262 -1.47 -7.40 -5.28
N PRO A 263 -1.50 -8.71 -5.53
CA PRO A 263 -0.98 -9.27 -6.77
C PRO A 263 -1.71 -8.72 -7.99
N ALA A 264 -1.01 -8.73 -9.14
CA ALA A 264 -1.71 -8.60 -10.42
C ALA A 264 -2.76 -9.70 -10.55
N THR A 265 -3.93 -9.37 -11.10
CA THR A 265 -5.04 -10.32 -11.19
C THR A 265 -4.67 -11.58 -11.97
N ILE A 266 -3.82 -11.47 -13.00
CA ILE A 266 -3.33 -12.62 -13.77
C ILE A 266 -2.48 -13.59 -12.93
N MET A 267 -1.79 -13.09 -11.90
CA MET A 267 -1.01 -13.91 -10.95
C MET A 267 -1.92 -14.61 -9.94
N ALA A 268 -3.01 -13.96 -9.53
CA ALA A 268 -4.00 -14.52 -8.60
C ALA A 268 -4.96 -15.51 -9.28
N LEU A 269 -5.13 -15.43 -10.60
CA LEU A 269 -6.16 -16.15 -11.34
C LEU A 269 -6.09 -17.67 -11.16
N GLU A 270 -4.93 -18.28 -11.34
CA GLU A 270 -4.80 -19.74 -11.32
C GLU A 270 -5.10 -20.33 -9.92
N GLU A 271 -4.78 -19.58 -8.85
CA GLU A 271 -5.16 -19.94 -7.47
C GLU A 271 -6.68 -19.96 -7.30
N VAL A 272 -7.37 -18.91 -7.76
CA VAL A 272 -8.84 -18.79 -7.68
C VAL A 272 -9.53 -19.84 -8.56
N VAL A 273 -9.08 -20.05 -9.80
CA VAL A 273 -9.64 -21.08 -10.70
C VAL A 273 -9.56 -22.47 -10.06
N LYS A 274 -8.39 -22.83 -9.50
CA LYS A 274 -8.21 -24.12 -8.81
C LYS A 274 -9.12 -24.26 -7.59
N ALA A 275 -9.26 -23.19 -6.80
CA ALA A 275 -10.15 -23.18 -5.64
C ALA A 275 -11.64 -23.26 -6.03
N ALA A 276 -12.00 -22.77 -7.21
CA ALA A 276 -13.38 -22.82 -7.70
C ALA A 276 -13.83 -24.20 -8.17
N GLN A 277 -12.89 -25.08 -8.53
CA GLN A 277 -13.13 -26.49 -8.90
C GLN A 277 -14.21 -26.65 -10.00
N GLY A 278 -14.29 -25.69 -10.93
CA GLY A 278 -15.27 -25.70 -12.02
C GLY A 278 -16.74 -25.53 -11.59
N ARG A 279 -17.03 -25.26 -10.31
CA ARG A 279 -18.40 -25.13 -9.80
C ARG A 279 -19.12 -23.87 -10.28
N VAL A 280 -18.36 -22.81 -10.54
CA VAL A 280 -18.84 -21.52 -11.04
C VAL A 280 -17.83 -20.95 -12.05
N PRO A 281 -18.24 -20.15 -13.04
CA PRO A 281 -17.31 -19.48 -13.93
C PRO A 281 -16.45 -18.46 -13.17
N VAL A 282 -15.17 -18.39 -13.55
CA VAL A 282 -14.20 -17.43 -13.02
C VAL A 282 -13.80 -16.48 -14.14
N PHE A 283 -13.96 -15.19 -13.91
CA PHE A 283 -13.59 -14.13 -14.85
C PHE A 283 -12.40 -13.34 -14.31
N LEU A 284 -11.76 -12.55 -15.18
CA LEU A 284 -10.66 -11.66 -14.79
C LEU A 284 -10.89 -10.24 -15.29
N ASP A 285 -10.53 -9.23 -14.49
CA ASP A 285 -10.30 -7.87 -14.96
C ASP A 285 -8.92 -7.35 -14.53
N GLY A 286 -8.57 -6.12 -14.90
CA GLY A 286 -7.29 -5.50 -14.53
C GLY A 286 -6.17 -5.83 -15.53
N GLY A 287 -5.52 -4.80 -16.06
CA GLY A 287 -4.35 -4.97 -16.92
C GLY A 287 -4.61 -5.39 -18.37
N VAL A 288 -5.72 -6.04 -18.73
CA VAL A 288 -5.96 -6.52 -20.12
C VAL A 288 -5.96 -5.37 -21.14
N ARG A 289 -5.06 -5.41 -22.14
CA ARG A 289 -4.96 -4.41 -23.24
C ARG A 289 -4.71 -5.01 -24.62
N ARG A 290 -4.40 -6.31 -24.69
CA ARG A 290 -4.11 -7.01 -25.94
C ARG A 290 -4.92 -8.29 -26.07
N GLY A 291 -5.15 -8.74 -27.30
CA GLY A 291 -5.71 -10.08 -27.55
C GLY A 291 -4.85 -11.21 -26.96
N THR A 292 -3.53 -11.02 -26.89
CA THR A 292 -2.62 -11.92 -26.20
C THR A 292 -2.86 -11.98 -24.69
N ASP A 293 -3.26 -10.88 -24.06
CA ASP A 293 -3.63 -10.86 -22.64
C ASP A 293 -4.91 -11.68 -22.40
N VAL A 294 -5.88 -11.58 -23.32
CA VAL A 294 -7.13 -12.38 -23.29
C VAL A 294 -6.81 -13.87 -23.35
N PHE A 295 -5.99 -14.29 -24.32
CA PHE A 295 -5.60 -15.71 -24.47
C PHE A 295 -4.91 -16.24 -23.22
N LYS A 296 -3.96 -15.48 -22.65
CA LYS A 296 -3.24 -15.87 -21.43
C LYS A 296 -4.19 -16.07 -20.24
N ALA A 297 -5.18 -15.20 -20.07
CA ALA A 297 -6.18 -15.36 -19.02
C ALA A 297 -7.03 -16.61 -19.22
N LEU A 298 -7.51 -16.88 -20.44
CA LEU A 298 -8.28 -18.08 -20.76
C LEU A 298 -7.45 -19.36 -20.56
N ALA A 299 -6.18 -19.37 -20.96
CA ALA A 299 -5.27 -20.50 -20.76
C ALA A 299 -4.96 -20.78 -19.28
N LEU A 300 -5.12 -19.79 -18.40
CA LEU A 300 -5.06 -19.95 -16.93
C LEU A 300 -6.42 -20.36 -16.32
N GLY A 301 -7.46 -20.51 -17.15
CA GLY A 301 -8.78 -21.03 -16.77
C GLY A 301 -9.86 -19.98 -16.54
N ALA A 302 -9.65 -18.72 -16.94
CA ALA A 302 -10.75 -17.75 -16.96
C ALA A 302 -11.80 -18.11 -18.02
N SER A 303 -13.08 -17.98 -17.71
CA SER A 303 -14.20 -18.15 -18.65
C SER A 303 -14.39 -16.94 -19.58
N GLY A 304 -13.76 -15.82 -19.25
CA GLY A 304 -13.79 -14.57 -20.00
C GLY A 304 -13.15 -13.43 -19.21
N ILE A 305 -12.97 -12.28 -19.86
CA ILE A 305 -12.35 -11.10 -19.24
C ILE A 305 -13.24 -9.87 -19.33
N PHE A 306 -12.98 -8.90 -18.44
CA PHE A 306 -13.58 -7.57 -18.49
C PHE A 306 -12.52 -6.47 -18.69
N ILE A 307 -12.85 -5.45 -19.48
CA ILE A 307 -12.01 -4.26 -19.73
C ILE A 307 -12.67 -2.96 -19.22
N GLY A 308 -11.93 -2.19 -18.44
CA GLY A 308 -12.39 -0.91 -17.85
C GLY A 308 -11.79 0.31 -18.55
N ARG A 309 -10.61 0.77 -18.09
CA ARG A 309 -9.91 1.97 -18.60
C ARG A 309 -9.85 2.11 -20.13
N PRO A 310 -9.55 1.06 -20.93
CA PRO A 310 -9.61 1.12 -22.39
C PRO A 310 -10.88 1.74 -22.96
N ILE A 311 -12.01 1.43 -22.35
CA ILE A 311 -13.33 1.84 -22.82
C ILE A 311 -13.53 3.33 -22.56
N VAL A 312 -13.18 3.84 -21.37
CA VAL A 312 -13.31 5.28 -21.08
C VAL A 312 -12.29 6.12 -21.84
N TYR A 313 -11.08 5.59 -22.10
CA TYR A 313 -10.07 6.29 -22.89
C TYR A 313 -10.47 6.39 -24.37
N SER A 314 -10.94 5.29 -24.96
CA SER A 314 -11.43 5.30 -26.34
C SER A 314 -12.71 6.11 -26.50
N LEU A 315 -13.60 6.09 -25.50
CA LEU A 315 -14.76 6.98 -25.41
C LEU A 315 -14.34 8.46 -25.41
N ALA A 316 -13.35 8.84 -24.60
CA ALA A 316 -12.84 10.21 -24.56
C ALA A 316 -12.19 10.65 -25.89
N ALA A 317 -11.55 9.70 -26.58
CA ALA A 317 -10.85 9.99 -27.82
C ALA A 317 -11.82 10.22 -29.00
N GLU A 318 -12.78 9.31 -29.18
CA GLU A 318 -13.57 9.19 -30.42
C GLU A 318 -15.06 8.82 -30.16
N GLY A 319 -15.56 8.99 -28.94
CA GLY A 319 -16.94 8.68 -28.59
C GLY A 319 -17.28 7.19 -28.78
N GLU A 320 -18.47 6.90 -29.30
CA GLU A 320 -18.88 5.53 -29.62
C GLU A 320 -17.97 4.84 -30.63
N ALA A 321 -17.47 5.57 -31.63
CA ALA A 321 -16.59 5.03 -32.66
C ALA A 321 -15.28 4.50 -32.04
N GLY A 322 -14.73 5.21 -31.05
CA GLY A 322 -13.55 4.77 -30.30
C GLY A 322 -13.81 3.47 -29.53
N VAL A 323 -14.94 3.38 -28.83
CA VAL A 323 -15.30 2.18 -28.08
C VAL A 323 -15.48 0.97 -29.01
N ARG A 324 -16.16 1.16 -30.15
CA ARG A 324 -16.30 0.13 -31.20
C ARG A 324 -14.94 -0.31 -31.73
N LYS A 325 -14.05 0.63 -32.05
CA LYS A 325 -12.70 0.36 -32.56
C LYS A 325 -11.85 -0.38 -31.53
N ALA A 326 -11.91 0.00 -30.25
CA ALA A 326 -11.22 -0.68 -29.16
C ALA A 326 -11.68 -2.15 -28.99
N LEU A 327 -12.99 -2.39 -29.00
CA LEU A 327 -13.55 -3.75 -28.95
C LEU A 327 -13.15 -4.58 -30.17
N LYS A 328 -13.21 -3.98 -31.37
CA LYS A 328 -12.79 -4.64 -32.61
C LYS A 328 -11.30 -5.01 -32.58
N MET A 329 -10.41 -4.09 -32.16
CA MET A 329 -8.98 -4.37 -32.06
C MET A 329 -8.69 -5.55 -31.12
N LEU A 330 -9.32 -5.59 -29.93
CA LEU A 330 -9.10 -6.71 -29.00
C LEU A 330 -9.63 -8.03 -29.55
N ARG A 331 -10.76 -8.00 -30.26
CA ARG A 331 -11.31 -9.18 -30.95
C ARG A 331 -10.34 -9.68 -32.01
N ASP A 332 -9.92 -8.81 -32.93
CA ASP A 332 -9.04 -9.18 -34.05
C ASP A 332 -7.67 -9.67 -33.56
N GLU A 333 -7.08 -9.00 -32.57
CA GLU A 333 -5.83 -9.44 -31.94
C GLU A 333 -6.00 -10.80 -31.24
N PHE A 334 -7.15 -11.05 -30.61
CA PHE A 334 -7.42 -12.31 -29.92
C PHE A 334 -7.62 -13.45 -30.93
N GLU A 335 -8.39 -13.21 -32.00
CA GLU A 335 -8.56 -14.15 -33.11
C GLU A 335 -7.22 -14.52 -33.73
N LEU A 336 -6.37 -13.53 -34.02
CA LEU A 336 -5.01 -13.76 -34.53
C LEU A 336 -4.16 -14.56 -33.53
N THR A 337 -4.28 -14.27 -32.23
CA THR A 337 -3.55 -15.03 -31.19
C THR A 337 -4.00 -16.48 -31.13
N MET A 338 -5.31 -16.75 -31.25
CA MET A 338 -5.86 -18.09 -31.33
C MET A 338 -5.34 -18.82 -32.58
N ALA A 339 -5.36 -18.16 -33.74
CA ALA A 339 -4.84 -18.68 -35.00
C ALA A 339 -3.37 -19.11 -34.87
N LEU A 340 -2.52 -18.19 -34.40
CA LEU A 340 -1.08 -18.43 -34.25
C LEU A 340 -0.74 -19.43 -33.14
N SER A 341 -1.66 -19.64 -32.20
CA SER A 341 -1.50 -20.66 -31.14
C SER A 341 -2.04 -22.03 -31.54
N GLY A 342 -2.75 -22.13 -32.68
CA GLY A 342 -3.34 -23.38 -33.16
C GLY A 342 -4.68 -23.73 -32.48
N CYS A 343 -5.44 -22.75 -32.04
CA CYS A 343 -6.73 -22.92 -31.36
C CYS A 343 -7.88 -22.43 -32.24
N ARG A 344 -8.84 -23.30 -32.57
CA ARG A 344 -10.04 -22.95 -33.37
C ARG A 344 -11.27 -22.61 -32.53
N SER A 345 -11.25 -22.94 -31.24
CA SER A 345 -12.31 -22.60 -30.31
C SER A 345 -11.74 -22.32 -28.92
N LEU A 346 -12.54 -21.70 -28.03
CA LEU A 346 -12.08 -21.41 -26.67
C LEU A 346 -11.73 -22.68 -25.87
N ASN A 347 -12.42 -23.81 -26.14
CA ASN A 347 -12.15 -25.09 -25.48
C ASN A 347 -10.78 -25.69 -25.84
N GLU A 348 -10.18 -25.23 -26.94
CA GLU A 348 -8.84 -25.66 -27.36
C GLU A 348 -7.72 -24.83 -26.72
N ILE A 349 -8.06 -23.71 -26.06
CA ILE A 349 -7.12 -22.91 -25.31
C ILE A 349 -6.82 -23.63 -23.99
N THR A 350 -5.66 -24.29 -23.93
CA THR A 350 -5.24 -25.04 -22.74
C THR A 350 -4.08 -24.40 -22.00
N ARG A 351 -3.89 -24.82 -20.73
CA ARG A 351 -2.75 -24.41 -19.90
C ARG A 351 -1.38 -24.68 -20.52
N ASP A 352 -1.28 -25.69 -21.40
CA ASP A 352 -0.04 -26.06 -22.09
C ASP A 352 0.40 -25.07 -23.17
N HIS A 353 -0.52 -24.22 -23.66
CA HIS A 353 -0.22 -23.16 -24.62
C HIS A 353 0.54 -21.98 -24.00
N ILE A 354 0.75 -21.98 -22.69
CA ILE A 354 1.47 -20.93 -22.00
C ILE A 354 2.52 -21.49 -21.03
N LYS A 355 3.57 -20.71 -20.80
CA LYS A 355 4.56 -20.91 -19.75
C LYS A 355 4.59 -19.67 -18.85
N THR A 356 4.50 -19.89 -17.55
CA THR A 356 4.44 -18.82 -16.54
C THR A 356 5.73 -18.82 -15.73
N ASP A 357 6.41 -17.68 -15.69
CA ASP A 357 7.53 -17.47 -14.76
C ASP A 357 7.04 -16.51 -13.66
N TRP A 358 6.30 -17.04 -12.67
CA TRP A 358 5.77 -16.23 -11.58
C TRP A 358 6.87 -15.61 -10.72
N TYR A 359 8.06 -16.24 -10.71
CA TYR A 359 9.22 -15.84 -9.91
C TYR A 359 10.55 -16.22 -10.57
N PRO A 360 11.08 -15.44 -11.53
CA PRO A 360 12.51 -15.49 -11.82
C PRO A 360 13.30 -14.79 -10.72
N VAL A 361 14.29 -15.48 -10.16
CA VAL A 361 15.38 -14.87 -9.38
C VAL A 361 16.08 -13.86 -10.29
N ARG A 362 15.95 -12.56 -9.96
CA ARG A 362 16.55 -11.39 -10.64
C ARG A 362 15.82 -10.90 -11.90
N ALA A 363 14.91 -9.94 -11.74
CA ALA A 363 14.79 -8.78 -12.63
C ALA A 363 13.71 -7.79 -12.13
N VAL A 364 13.99 -7.04 -11.06
CA VAL A 364 13.30 -5.76 -10.82
C VAL A 364 14.35 -4.76 -10.35
N ALA A 365 15.09 -4.19 -11.29
CA ALA A 365 15.92 -3.03 -11.04
C ALA A 365 15.71 -2.03 -12.17
N ARG A 366 15.45 -0.78 -11.77
CA ARG A 366 15.20 0.42 -12.58
C ARG A 366 13.78 0.53 -13.10
N LEU A 367 12.99 1.38 -12.43
CA LEU A 367 12.09 2.37 -13.05
C LEU A 367 11.45 3.19 -11.93
N PHE A 368 12.23 4.08 -11.29
CA PHE A 368 11.72 5.16 -10.46
C PHE A 368 12.84 6.16 -10.25
N ILE A 369 12.86 7.19 -11.09
CA ILE A 369 13.38 8.55 -10.92
C ILE A 369 13.13 9.16 -12.30
N ASP A 370 12.18 10.10 -12.39
CA ASP A 370 12.17 11.19 -13.39
C ASP A 370 10.88 12.04 -13.38
N SER A 371 9.85 11.71 -12.60
CA SER A 371 8.68 12.58 -12.44
C SER A 371 8.65 13.23 -11.07
N LEU A 372 9.43 14.31 -10.87
CA LEU A 372 9.26 15.26 -9.76
C LEU A 372 10.05 16.55 -10.04
N LYS A 373 9.67 17.27 -11.10
CA LYS A 373 9.98 18.69 -11.27
C LYS A 373 8.83 19.37 -11.99
N GLN A 374 7.85 19.87 -11.24
CA GLN A 374 6.96 20.94 -11.69
C GLN A 374 6.25 21.61 -10.51
N SER A 375 6.46 22.92 -10.40
CA SER A 375 5.62 23.93 -9.70
C SER A 375 5.32 23.72 -8.21
N ILE A 376 6.05 24.42 -7.34
CA ILE A 376 5.76 24.52 -5.90
C ILE A 376 4.85 25.71 -5.67
N GLY A 377 3.55 25.44 -5.60
CA GLY A 377 2.55 26.29 -4.98
C GLY A 377 1.55 25.39 -4.25
N LYS A 378 1.33 25.63 -2.94
CA LYS A 378 0.35 24.95 -2.04
C LYS A 378 -0.16 23.56 -2.50
N MET A 379 0.76 22.61 -2.72
CA MET A 379 0.39 21.25 -3.07
C MET A 379 0.07 20.47 -1.78
N GLU A 380 -1.05 19.75 -1.76
CA GLU A 380 -1.43 18.94 -0.60
C GLU A 380 -0.47 17.75 -0.46
N ILE A 381 0.25 17.69 0.67
CA ILE A 381 1.12 16.56 1.00
C ILE A 381 0.25 15.34 1.31
N THR A 382 0.41 14.27 0.52
CA THR A 382 -0.44 13.06 0.59
C THR A 382 0.29 11.83 1.14
N ASN A 383 1.61 11.86 1.24
CA ASN A 383 2.39 10.77 1.81
C ASN A 383 3.66 11.28 2.51
N VAL A 384 4.24 10.43 3.36
CA VAL A 384 5.42 10.78 4.16
C VAL A 384 6.70 10.95 3.33
N THR A 385 6.80 10.30 2.16
CA THR A 385 7.98 10.38 1.30
C THR A 385 8.15 11.78 0.70
N GLU A 386 7.06 12.50 0.46
CA GLU A 386 7.10 13.88 -0.05
C GLU A 386 7.85 14.85 0.87
N TYR A 387 7.82 14.62 2.19
CA TYR A 387 8.57 15.43 3.14
C TYR A 387 10.09 15.38 2.90
N GLU A 388 10.62 14.27 2.37
CA GLU A 388 12.06 14.17 2.03
C GLU A 388 12.44 15.17 0.93
N ALA A 389 11.60 15.31 -0.10
CA ALA A 389 11.83 16.26 -1.18
C ALA A 389 11.75 17.71 -0.68
N ILE A 390 10.74 18.02 0.16
CA ILE A 390 10.58 19.35 0.76
C ILE A 390 11.75 19.67 1.69
N ALA A 391 12.18 18.71 2.52
CA ALA A 391 13.33 18.88 3.40
C ALA A 391 14.63 19.09 2.61
N LYS A 392 14.80 18.39 1.48
CA LYS A 392 15.96 18.58 0.58
C LYS A 392 16.05 19.99 0.02
N GLU A 393 14.90 20.60 -0.27
CA GLU A 393 14.83 21.95 -0.78
C GLU A 393 15.05 23.01 0.32
N LYS A 394 14.46 22.80 1.51
CA LYS A 394 14.54 23.77 2.61
C LYS A 394 15.85 23.75 3.38
N LEU A 395 16.44 22.57 3.58
CA LEU A 395 17.62 22.43 4.43
C LEU A 395 18.91 22.74 3.65
N PRO A 396 19.90 23.37 4.30
CA PRO A 396 21.24 23.43 3.75
C PRO A 396 21.74 22.02 3.41
N LYS A 397 22.42 21.87 2.27
CA LYS A 397 22.86 20.56 1.74
C LYS A 397 23.55 19.68 2.78
N MET A 398 24.46 20.26 3.57
CA MET A 398 25.18 19.56 4.64
C MET A 398 24.23 18.96 5.69
N ILE A 399 23.20 19.71 6.09
CA ILE A 399 22.21 19.28 7.08
C ILE A 399 21.26 18.24 6.48
N TYR A 400 20.77 18.47 5.26
CA TYR A 400 19.94 17.49 4.56
C TYR A 400 20.68 16.15 4.41
N ASP A 401 21.91 16.19 3.91
CA ASP A 401 22.71 15.00 3.66
C ASP A 401 23.08 14.27 4.96
N TYR A 402 23.31 14.99 6.07
CA TYR A 402 23.50 14.37 7.38
C TYR A 402 22.34 13.43 7.73
N TYR A 403 21.10 13.89 7.52
CA TYR A 403 19.90 13.08 7.76
C TYR A 403 19.66 12.03 6.67
N ALA A 404 19.84 12.37 5.41
CA ALA A 404 19.49 11.51 4.28
C ALA A 404 20.49 10.39 4.04
N SER A 405 21.79 10.65 4.25
CA SER A 405 22.85 9.74 3.85
C SER A 405 22.80 8.40 4.60
N GLY A 406 23.12 7.35 3.85
CA GLY A 406 23.43 6.01 4.32
C GLY A 406 24.94 5.74 4.27
N ALA A 407 25.34 4.51 4.57
CA ALA A 407 26.74 4.10 4.49
C ALA A 407 27.16 3.96 3.02
N GLU A 408 28.33 4.51 2.67
CA GLU A 408 29.05 4.27 1.40
C GLU A 408 28.17 4.42 0.14
N ASP A 409 27.97 3.35 -0.64
CA ASP A 409 27.16 3.35 -1.87
C ASP A 409 25.65 3.50 -1.62
N GLN A 410 25.26 3.40 -0.34
CA GLN A 410 23.90 3.50 0.17
C GLN A 410 22.98 2.43 -0.45
N TRP A 411 23.53 1.23 -0.69
CA TRP A 411 22.77 0.11 -1.22
C TRP A 411 21.65 -0.30 -0.25
N THR A 412 22.00 -0.49 1.02
CA THR A 412 21.07 -0.87 2.10
C THR A 412 20.02 0.22 2.31
N LEU A 413 20.36 1.49 2.09
CA LEU A 413 19.41 2.60 2.23
C LEU A 413 18.29 2.49 1.20
N LYS A 414 18.65 2.18 -0.05
CA LYS A 414 17.68 1.89 -1.11
C LYS A 414 16.92 0.61 -0.81
N GLU A 415 17.63 -0.43 -0.37
CA GLU A 415 17.04 -1.74 -0.12
C GLU A 415 16.04 -1.74 1.03
N ASN A 416 16.29 -0.97 2.09
CA ASN A 416 15.35 -0.75 3.18
C ASN A 416 13.97 -0.29 2.67
N ARG A 417 13.89 0.47 1.56
CA ARG A 417 12.62 0.83 0.92
C ARG A 417 12.16 -0.22 -0.08
N ASN A 418 13.06 -0.68 -0.95
CA ASN A 418 12.72 -1.60 -2.04
C ASN A 418 12.18 -2.95 -1.53
N ALA A 419 12.69 -3.43 -0.40
CA ALA A 419 12.28 -4.71 0.17
C ALA A 419 10.80 -4.75 0.55
N PHE A 420 10.24 -3.66 1.08
CA PHE A 420 8.80 -3.60 1.35
C PHE A 420 7.96 -3.76 0.09
N SER A 421 8.41 -3.23 -1.05
CA SER A 421 7.70 -3.35 -2.33
C SER A 421 7.67 -4.76 -2.90
N ARG A 422 8.50 -5.67 -2.36
CA ARG A 422 8.55 -7.08 -2.74
C ARG A 422 7.72 -7.99 -1.81
N ILE A 423 6.96 -7.40 -0.88
CA ILE A 423 5.96 -8.10 -0.05
C ILE A 423 4.59 -7.76 -0.58
N LEU A 424 3.83 -8.78 -0.98
CA LEU A 424 2.47 -8.61 -1.50
C LEU A 424 1.42 -8.98 -0.46
N PHE A 425 0.26 -8.34 -0.52
CA PHE A 425 -0.87 -8.65 0.37
C PHE A 425 -1.75 -9.78 -0.17
N ARG A 426 -2.32 -10.56 0.76
CA ARG A 426 -3.38 -11.54 0.55
C ARG A 426 -4.59 -11.11 1.39
N PRO A 427 -5.32 -10.05 0.97
CA PRO A 427 -6.40 -9.49 1.78
C PRO A 427 -7.52 -10.50 2.00
N ARG A 428 -8.13 -10.47 3.19
CA ARG A 428 -9.34 -11.23 3.52
C ARG A 428 -10.55 -10.31 3.42
N ILE A 429 -11.42 -10.58 2.47
CA ILE A 429 -12.57 -9.72 2.15
C ILE A 429 -13.85 -10.16 2.89
N LEU A 430 -14.85 -9.28 2.94
CA LEU A 430 -16.12 -9.51 3.64
C LEU A 430 -15.93 -9.87 5.12
N ILE A 431 -15.07 -9.11 5.78
CA ILE A 431 -14.91 -9.06 7.23
C ILE A 431 -15.39 -7.68 7.68
N ASP A 432 -16.18 -7.63 8.76
CA ASP A 432 -16.62 -6.36 9.33
C ASP A 432 -15.44 -5.58 9.91
N VAL A 433 -15.07 -4.50 9.24
CA VAL A 433 -13.95 -3.61 9.59
C VAL A 433 -14.44 -2.22 9.99
N SER A 434 -15.70 -2.10 10.39
CA SER A 434 -16.30 -0.83 10.86
C SER A 434 -15.67 -0.31 12.16
N LYS A 435 -15.02 -1.21 12.93
CA LYS A 435 -14.26 -0.88 14.14
C LYS A 435 -12.89 -1.53 14.05
N ILE A 436 -11.85 -0.70 14.07
CA ILE A 436 -10.45 -1.15 14.09
C ILE A 436 -9.78 -0.63 15.35
N ASP A 437 -9.21 -1.54 16.13
CA ASP A 437 -8.37 -1.24 17.29
C ASP A 437 -6.89 -1.43 16.92
N MET A 438 -6.19 -0.31 16.77
CA MET A 438 -4.74 -0.29 16.53
C MET A 438 -3.94 -0.16 17.82
N THR A 439 -4.60 -0.08 18.98
CA THR A 439 -3.89 0.11 20.25
C THR A 439 -3.04 -1.11 20.59
N THR A 440 -1.90 -0.88 21.23
CA THR A 440 -0.99 -1.94 21.64
C THR A 440 -0.28 -1.58 22.93
N THR A 441 0.49 -2.53 23.47
CA THR A 441 1.30 -2.35 24.67
C THR A 441 2.77 -2.58 24.33
N VAL A 442 3.61 -1.61 24.63
CA VAL A 442 5.06 -1.68 24.45
C VAL A 442 5.72 -1.57 25.82
N LEU A 443 6.37 -2.64 26.27
CA LEU A 443 7.03 -2.72 27.59
C LEU A 443 6.11 -2.33 28.76
N GLY A 444 4.84 -2.73 28.69
CA GLY A 444 3.82 -2.42 29.70
C GLY A 444 3.12 -1.06 29.52
N PHE A 445 3.52 -0.25 28.54
CA PHE A 445 2.89 1.05 28.27
C PHE A 445 1.91 0.96 27.09
N LYS A 446 0.65 1.33 27.33
CA LYS A 446 -0.37 1.39 26.27
C LYS A 446 -0.08 2.57 25.34
N ILE A 447 -0.07 2.31 24.03
CA ILE A 447 0.07 3.31 22.97
C ILE A 447 -1.07 3.19 21.96
N SER A 448 -1.33 4.27 21.22
CA SER A 448 -2.50 4.39 20.34
C SER A 448 -2.37 3.62 19.02
N MET A 449 -1.14 3.30 18.62
CA MET A 449 -0.78 2.64 17.36
C MET A 449 0.63 2.04 17.45
N PRO A 450 0.96 0.98 16.67
CA PRO A 450 2.27 0.32 16.70
C PRO A 450 3.36 1.09 15.94
N ILE A 451 3.30 2.44 15.94
CA ILE A 451 4.15 3.34 15.15
C ILE A 451 4.79 4.34 16.11
N MET A 452 6.09 4.21 16.34
CA MET A 452 6.87 4.97 17.32
C MET A 452 7.96 5.81 16.63
N ILE A 453 8.51 6.84 17.30
CA ILE A 453 9.56 7.67 16.73
C ILE A 453 10.95 7.11 17.09
N ALA A 454 11.76 6.84 16.06
CA ALA A 454 13.13 6.37 16.20
C ALA A 454 14.07 7.49 16.65
N PRO A 455 15.20 7.18 17.32
CA PRO A 455 16.16 8.19 17.70
C PRO A 455 16.90 8.75 16.48
N THR A 456 16.81 10.06 16.29
CA THR A 456 17.58 10.84 15.30
C THR A 456 18.31 11.97 16.02
N ALA A 457 19.60 12.13 15.74
CA ALA A 457 20.44 13.14 16.39
C ALA A 457 20.12 14.57 15.93
N MET A 458 20.45 15.55 16.77
CA MET A 458 20.65 16.96 16.42
C MET A 458 19.47 17.65 15.71
N GLN A 459 18.24 17.40 16.15
CA GLN A 459 17.03 17.74 15.40
C GLN A 459 16.79 19.26 15.27
N LYS A 460 17.43 20.09 16.11
CA LYS A 460 17.41 21.56 15.96
C LYS A 460 18.13 22.05 14.71
N MET A 461 18.93 21.22 14.04
CA MET A 461 19.42 21.54 12.69
C MET A 461 18.29 21.49 11.65
N ALA A 462 17.25 20.70 11.88
CA ALA A 462 16.12 20.58 10.96
C ALA A 462 15.10 21.72 11.15
N HIS A 463 14.84 22.11 12.40
CA HIS A 463 13.89 23.17 12.76
C HIS A 463 14.22 23.70 14.16
N PRO A 464 14.04 25.01 14.48
CA PRO A 464 14.42 25.58 15.77
C PRO A 464 13.88 24.84 17.02
N GLU A 465 12.63 24.36 16.95
CA GLU A 465 12.02 23.57 18.04
C GLU A 465 12.63 22.17 18.21
N GLY A 466 13.24 21.59 17.17
CA GLY A 466 13.90 20.29 17.21
C GLY A 466 13.11 19.20 17.91
N GLU A 467 13.73 18.60 18.92
CA GLU A 467 13.17 17.51 19.71
C GLU A 467 11.92 17.91 20.53
N TYR A 468 11.72 19.20 20.85
CA TYR A 468 10.54 19.66 21.59
C TYR A 468 9.25 19.45 20.78
N ALA A 469 9.28 19.87 19.51
CA ALA A 469 8.17 19.70 18.59
C ALA A 469 7.82 18.22 18.41
N ILE A 470 8.84 17.37 18.27
CA ILE A 470 8.67 15.93 18.09
C ILE A 470 8.10 15.27 19.35
N ALA A 471 8.53 15.70 20.54
CA ALA A 471 7.99 15.22 21.80
C ALA A 471 6.50 15.56 21.97
N ARG A 472 6.09 16.81 21.69
CA ARG A 472 4.68 17.23 21.73
C ARG A 472 3.83 16.48 20.71
N ALA A 473 4.36 16.28 19.49
CA ALA A 473 3.69 15.52 18.46
C ALA A 473 3.51 14.04 18.83
N ALA A 474 4.53 13.39 19.41
CA ALA A 474 4.47 12.02 19.89
C ALA A 474 3.40 11.85 20.99
N SER A 475 3.41 12.75 21.97
CA SER A 475 2.43 12.75 23.06
C SER A 475 1.01 12.94 22.55
N ALA A 476 0.79 13.88 21.63
CA ALA A 476 -0.54 14.12 21.07
C ALA A 476 -1.03 12.97 20.17
N ALA A 477 -0.12 12.26 19.50
CA ALA A 477 -0.44 11.04 18.79
C ALA A 477 -0.64 9.84 19.72
N GLY A 478 -0.33 9.96 21.02
CA GLY A 478 -0.40 8.88 21.99
C GLY A 478 0.59 7.74 21.70
N THR A 479 1.81 8.08 21.25
CA THR A 479 2.85 7.10 20.92
C THR A 479 4.18 7.40 21.60
N ILE A 480 5.14 6.48 21.46
CA ILE A 480 6.48 6.58 22.05
C ILE A 480 7.41 7.42 21.17
N MET A 481 8.19 8.28 21.82
CA MET A 481 9.37 8.92 21.22
C MET A 481 10.65 8.34 21.79
N THR A 482 11.60 7.95 20.94
CA THR A 482 12.96 7.64 21.38
C THR A 482 13.86 8.85 21.15
N LEU A 483 14.41 9.44 22.21
CA LEU A 483 15.35 10.56 22.14
C LEU A 483 16.77 10.05 21.88
N SER A 484 17.50 10.68 20.96
CA SER A 484 18.91 10.37 20.69
C SER A 484 19.81 10.80 21.85
N THR A 485 20.88 10.05 22.13
CA THR A 485 21.94 10.54 23.03
C THR A 485 22.52 11.86 22.51
N LEU A 486 22.63 11.98 21.19
CA LEU A 486 23.17 13.13 20.47
C LEU A 486 22.07 14.16 20.12
N ALA A 487 21.06 14.31 20.96
CA ALA A 487 20.01 15.29 20.77
C ALA A 487 20.50 16.72 21.07
N THR A 488 19.92 17.70 20.36
CA THR A 488 20.09 19.14 20.61
C THR A 488 19.13 19.69 21.66
N SER A 489 18.40 18.80 22.32
CA SER A 489 17.59 19.08 23.49
C SER A 489 17.82 17.96 24.51
N SER A 490 17.95 18.30 25.78
CA SER A 490 18.21 17.31 26.83
C SER A 490 16.96 16.48 27.16
N VAL A 491 17.14 15.39 27.89
CA VAL A 491 16.03 14.57 28.40
C VAL A 491 15.03 15.39 29.23
N GLU A 492 15.49 16.30 30.10
CA GLU A 492 14.59 17.15 30.90
C GLU A 492 13.93 18.26 30.09
N GLU A 493 14.64 18.85 29.12
CA GLU A 493 14.05 19.79 28.17
C GLU A 493 12.92 19.13 27.37
N VAL A 494 13.15 17.91 26.90
CA VAL A 494 12.12 17.12 26.21
C VAL A 494 10.99 16.72 27.16
N ALA A 495 11.27 16.35 28.41
CA ALA A 495 10.24 16.05 29.41
C ALA A 495 9.39 17.28 29.76
N SER A 496 9.96 18.49 29.74
CA SER A 496 9.28 19.76 30.03
C SER A 496 8.15 20.08 29.04
N THR A 497 8.16 19.46 27.85
CA THR A 497 7.09 19.60 26.85
C THR A 497 5.74 19.03 27.29
N GLY A 498 5.72 18.21 28.36
CA GLY A 498 4.51 17.62 28.93
C GLY A 498 4.58 16.09 29.07
N PRO A 499 3.48 15.46 29.49
CA PRO A 499 3.38 14.01 29.61
C PRO A 499 3.66 13.29 28.29
N GLY A 500 4.28 12.13 28.33
CA GLY A 500 4.56 11.31 27.15
C GLY A 500 5.41 10.09 27.51
N ILE A 501 5.24 9.00 26.77
CA ILE A 501 6.09 7.80 26.93
C ILE A 501 7.34 8.02 26.08
N ARG A 502 8.50 8.05 26.73
CA ARG A 502 9.76 8.36 26.06
C ARG A 502 10.82 7.31 26.36
N PHE A 503 11.52 6.86 25.34
CA PHE A 503 12.69 6.00 25.44
C PHE A 503 13.95 6.83 25.18
N PHE A 504 15.08 6.40 25.73
CA PHE A 504 16.34 7.09 25.57
C PHE A 504 17.32 6.19 24.83
N GLN A 505 17.73 6.59 23.63
CA GLN A 505 18.78 5.90 22.92
C GLN A 505 20.12 6.18 23.60
N LEU A 506 20.94 5.13 23.73
CA LEU A 506 22.22 5.18 24.42
C LEU A 506 23.32 4.47 23.62
N TYR A 507 24.54 5.00 23.71
CA TYR A 507 25.77 4.28 23.43
C TYR A 507 26.47 3.98 24.75
N VAL A 508 27.09 2.81 24.85
CA VAL A 508 28.03 2.55 25.95
C VAL A 508 29.38 3.15 25.54
N PHE A 509 29.64 4.36 26.03
CA PHE A 509 30.90 5.09 25.79
C PHE A 509 32.04 4.55 26.64
N LYS A 510 33.28 4.75 26.18
CA LYS A 510 34.52 4.38 26.89
C LYS A 510 34.49 4.85 28.34
N ASP A 511 34.11 6.11 28.57
CA ASP A 511 33.81 6.59 29.91
C ASP A 511 32.44 6.10 30.41
N ARG A 512 32.47 5.01 31.19
CA ARG A 512 31.28 4.40 31.81
C ARG A 512 30.60 5.31 32.84
N ASN A 513 31.30 6.29 33.42
CA ASN A 513 30.70 7.27 34.33
C ASN A 513 29.79 8.25 33.58
N VAL A 514 30.17 8.68 32.37
CA VAL A 514 29.30 9.50 31.51
C VAL A 514 28.01 8.74 31.17
N VAL A 515 28.12 7.46 30.83
CA VAL A 515 26.95 6.60 30.55
C VAL A 515 26.05 6.51 31.78
N ALA A 516 26.60 6.29 32.98
CA ALA A 516 25.83 6.25 34.22
C ALA A 516 25.13 7.58 34.53
N GLN A 517 25.78 8.71 34.28
CA GLN A 517 25.17 10.04 34.43
C GLN A 517 24.00 10.23 33.46
N LEU A 518 24.18 9.88 32.18
CA LEU A 518 23.13 9.96 31.15
C LEU A 518 21.90 9.11 31.51
N VAL A 519 22.13 7.87 31.95
CA VAL A 519 21.07 6.95 32.39
C VAL A 519 20.28 7.53 33.56
N ARG A 520 20.96 7.99 34.62
CA ARG A 520 20.29 8.61 35.78
C ARG A 520 19.55 9.89 35.41
N ARG A 521 20.04 10.64 34.41
CA ARG A 521 19.38 11.85 33.90
C ARG A 521 18.08 11.48 33.18
N ALA A 522 18.11 10.45 32.34
CA ALA A 522 16.94 9.93 31.64
C ALA A 522 15.87 9.38 32.63
N GLU A 523 16.28 8.60 33.64
CA GLU A 523 15.39 8.11 34.69
C GLU A 523 14.71 9.26 35.45
N ARG A 524 15.47 10.26 35.88
CA ARG A 524 14.95 11.46 36.55
C ARG A 524 13.99 12.26 35.69
N ALA A 525 14.21 12.30 34.37
CA ALA A 525 13.31 12.92 33.40
C ALA A 525 12.08 12.05 33.07
N GLY A 526 11.93 10.88 33.71
CA GLY A 526 10.76 10.03 33.57
C GLY A 526 10.76 9.15 32.31
N PHE A 527 11.90 8.98 31.65
CA PHE A 527 12.04 8.07 30.52
C PHE A 527 11.81 6.62 30.97
N LYS A 528 11.28 5.80 30.06
CA LYS A 528 10.66 4.51 30.37
C LYS A 528 11.43 3.29 29.85
N ALA A 529 12.41 3.49 28.99
CA ALA A 529 13.29 2.43 28.49
C ALA A 529 14.60 3.02 27.94
N ILE A 530 15.62 2.18 27.84
CA ILE A 530 16.87 2.48 27.16
C ILE A 530 16.90 1.73 25.82
N ALA A 531 17.10 2.44 24.71
CA ALA A 531 17.38 1.84 23.40
C ALA A 531 18.91 1.81 23.19
N LEU A 532 19.56 0.73 23.61
CA LEU A 532 21.00 0.58 23.49
C LEU A 532 21.39 0.26 22.05
N THR A 533 22.20 1.13 21.44
CA THR A 533 22.78 0.88 20.12
C THR A 533 23.88 -0.17 20.22
N VAL A 534 23.74 -1.27 19.47
CA VAL A 534 24.70 -2.39 19.44
C VAL A 534 25.34 -2.62 18.07
N ASP A 535 24.91 -1.88 17.03
CA ASP A 535 25.43 -1.96 15.65
C ASP A 535 26.49 -0.89 15.31
N THR A 536 26.98 -0.17 16.32
CA THR A 536 27.91 0.97 16.18
C THR A 536 29.15 0.83 17.07
N PRO A 537 29.98 -0.21 16.93
CA PRO A 537 31.30 -0.21 17.56
C PRO A 537 32.20 0.88 16.95
N ARG A 538 31.96 1.23 15.66
CA ARG A 538 32.56 2.37 14.96
C ARG A 538 31.48 3.07 14.15
N LEU A 539 31.62 4.37 13.94
CA LEU A 539 30.74 5.09 13.03
C LEU A 539 30.95 4.60 11.59
N GLY A 540 29.85 4.22 10.94
CA GLY A 540 29.81 3.96 9.51
C GLY A 540 30.23 5.17 8.68
N ARG A 541 30.82 4.88 7.52
CA ARG A 541 31.35 5.89 6.61
C ARG A 541 30.23 6.47 5.76
N ARG A 542 29.74 7.65 6.14
CA ARG A 542 28.76 8.43 5.36
C ARG A 542 29.50 9.44 4.49
N GLU A 543 29.71 9.11 3.23
CA GLU A 543 30.56 9.91 2.33
C GLU A 543 30.06 11.34 2.13
N ALA A 544 28.75 11.55 2.21
CA ALA A 544 28.16 12.87 2.05
C ALA A 544 28.65 13.83 3.14
N ASP A 545 28.77 13.37 4.39
CA ASP A 545 29.30 14.18 5.49
C ASP A 545 30.77 14.54 5.29
N ILE A 546 31.58 13.60 4.78
CA ILE A 546 32.99 13.83 4.47
C ILE A 546 33.10 14.90 3.37
N LYS A 547 32.35 14.73 2.28
CA LYS A 547 32.31 15.66 1.14
C LYS A 547 31.82 17.04 1.55
N ASN A 548 30.84 17.11 2.45
CA ASN A 548 30.29 18.37 2.95
C ASN A 548 31.08 18.96 4.13
N ARG A 549 32.11 18.28 4.64
CA ARG A 549 32.86 18.65 5.86
C ARG A 549 31.93 18.94 7.03
N PHE A 550 31.04 17.98 7.32
CA PHE A 550 29.98 18.16 8.32
C PHE A 550 30.52 18.69 9.65
N SER A 551 29.91 19.75 10.14
CA SER A 551 30.08 20.28 11.49
C SER A 551 28.72 20.67 12.07
N LEU A 552 28.58 20.53 13.39
CA LEU A 552 27.39 21.00 14.10
C LEU A 552 27.38 22.54 14.05
N PRO A 553 26.24 23.19 13.70
CA PRO A 553 26.15 24.64 13.73
C PRO A 553 26.54 25.21 15.11
N PRO A 554 27.34 26.29 15.19
CA PRO A 554 27.94 26.75 16.46
C PRO A 554 26.95 27.10 17.58
N PHE A 555 25.72 27.49 17.23
CA PHE A 555 24.67 27.82 18.19
C PHE A 555 23.93 26.58 18.74
N LEU A 556 24.34 25.37 18.35
CA LEU A 556 23.75 24.12 18.79
C LEU A 556 24.80 23.28 19.54
N THR A 557 24.36 22.64 20.62
CA THR A 557 25.19 21.74 21.43
C THR A 557 24.46 20.43 21.70
N LEU A 558 25.21 19.40 22.10
CA LEU A 558 24.65 18.09 22.46
C LEU A 558 24.18 18.13 23.92
N LYS A 559 22.94 18.61 24.10
CA LYS A 559 22.37 19.01 25.40
C LYS A 559 22.37 17.94 26.48
N ASN A 560 22.34 16.65 26.12
CA ASN A 560 22.43 15.57 27.12
C ASN A 560 23.78 15.50 27.84
N PHE A 561 24.85 16.05 27.25
CA PHE A 561 26.20 16.08 27.83
C PHE A 561 26.50 17.37 28.56
N GLU A 562 25.66 18.39 28.41
CA GLU A 562 25.81 19.66 29.12
C GLU A 562 25.63 19.45 30.62
N GLY A 563 26.57 19.98 31.41
CA GLY A 563 26.58 19.84 32.86
C GLY A 563 27.02 18.47 33.39
N LEU A 564 27.45 17.54 32.54
CA LEU A 564 28.02 16.27 32.98
C LEU A 564 29.52 16.41 33.31
N ASP A 565 30.01 15.55 34.21
CA ASP A 565 31.44 15.36 34.39
C ASP A 565 31.98 14.48 33.26
N LEU A 566 32.71 15.12 32.33
CA LEU A 566 33.30 14.51 31.13
C LEU A 566 34.83 14.34 31.23
N GLY A 567 35.41 14.58 32.41
CA GLY A 567 36.87 14.61 32.61
C GLY A 567 37.57 15.82 31.96
N LYS A 568 38.89 15.72 31.71
CA LYS A 568 39.71 16.79 31.12
C LYS A 568 39.42 16.95 29.63
N ILE A 569 38.54 17.90 29.29
CA ILE A 569 38.29 18.34 27.90
C ILE A 569 38.86 19.74 27.73
N ASP A 570 39.59 19.98 26.64
CA ASP A 570 39.91 21.33 26.18
C ASP A 570 38.63 21.97 25.62
N ARG A 571 38.00 22.82 26.44
CA ARG A 571 36.67 23.44 26.18
C ARG A 571 36.72 24.65 25.22
N SER A 572 37.83 24.85 24.51
CA SER A 572 38.07 26.08 23.74
C SER A 572 37.38 26.14 22.37
N ASN A 573 36.71 25.08 21.90
CA ASN A 573 35.92 25.08 20.65
C ASN A 573 34.76 24.06 20.66
N ASP A 574 33.54 24.46 20.29
CA ASP A 574 32.32 23.61 20.29
C ASP A 574 32.34 22.46 19.26
N SER A 575 33.16 22.56 18.20
CA SER A 575 33.48 21.42 17.32
C SER A 575 34.20 20.28 18.08
N GLY A 576 34.83 20.61 19.21
CA GLY A 576 35.51 19.68 20.09
C GLY A 576 34.55 18.74 20.83
N LEU A 577 33.33 19.16 21.20
CA LEU A 577 32.41 18.28 21.94
C LEU A 577 31.85 17.16 21.05
N ALA A 578 31.45 17.49 19.82
CA ALA A 578 30.96 16.50 18.87
C ALA A 578 32.06 15.51 18.44
N SER A 579 33.29 16.01 18.23
CA SER A 579 34.46 15.16 17.95
C SER A 579 34.81 14.27 19.15
N TYR A 580 34.86 14.83 20.35
CA TYR A 580 35.11 14.08 21.59
C TYR A 580 34.09 12.96 21.78
N ILE A 581 32.78 13.22 21.59
CA ILE A 581 31.75 12.19 21.75
C ILE A 581 31.88 11.10 20.69
N ALA A 582 32.27 11.44 19.46
CA ALA A 582 32.57 10.43 18.43
C ALA A 582 33.76 9.56 18.85
N ASP A 583 34.80 10.14 19.47
CA ASP A 583 35.97 9.42 19.98
C ASP A 583 35.68 8.58 21.23
N GLN A 584 34.60 8.90 21.96
CA GLN A 584 34.12 8.13 23.12
C GLN A 584 33.38 6.84 22.73
N ILE A 585 33.04 6.63 21.45
CA ILE A 585 32.42 5.36 21.01
C ILE A 585 33.38 4.19 21.29
N ASP A 586 32.89 3.21 22.03
CA ASP A 586 33.67 2.08 22.50
C ASP A 586 33.61 0.90 21.51
N GLN A 587 34.76 0.59 20.91
CA GLN A 587 34.92 -0.52 19.97
C GLN A 587 34.98 -1.88 20.68
N SER A 588 35.19 -1.91 22.00
CA SER A 588 35.31 -3.14 22.81
C SER A 588 33.97 -3.66 23.33
N LEU A 589 32.87 -3.00 22.97
CA LEU A 589 31.52 -3.34 23.42
C LEU A 589 31.19 -4.81 23.15
N ASN A 590 30.75 -5.51 24.21
CA ASN A 590 30.35 -6.90 24.13
C ASN A 590 29.17 -7.20 25.07
N TRP A 591 28.72 -8.45 25.11
CA TRP A 591 27.55 -8.86 25.89
C TRP A 591 27.68 -8.62 27.41
N LYS A 592 28.90 -8.56 27.97
CA LYS A 592 29.11 -8.22 29.38
C LYS A 592 28.73 -6.77 29.67
N ASP A 593 28.86 -5.88 28.70
CA ASP A 593 28.47 -4.47 28.85
C ASP A 593 26.95 -4.30 28.89
N VAL A 594 26.19 -5.19 28.24
CA VAL A 594 24.73 -5.24 28.38
C VAL A 594 24.36 -5.61 29.82
N LYS A 595 25.04 -6.61 30.40
CA LYS A 595 24.86 -6.97 31.82
C LYS A 595 25.28 -5.83 32.75
N TRP A 596 26.40 -5.17 32.47
CA TRP A 596 26.83 -4.00 33.21
C TRP A 596 25.79 -2.88 33.17
N LEU A 597 25.19 -2.59 32.01
CA LEU A 597 24.16 -1.56 31.90
C LEU A 597 22.94 -1.89 32.78
N GLN A 598 22.55 -3.17 32.88
CA GLN A 598 21.49 -3.63 33.80
C GLN A 598 21.84 -3.42 35.28
N THR A 599 23.11 -3.24 35.65
CA THR A 599 23.50 -2.95 37.04
C THR A 599 23.30 -1.47 37.41
N ILE A 600 23.21 -0.57 36.43
CA ILE A 600 23.12 0.87 36.66
C ILE A 600 21.73 1.45 36.35
N THR A 601 20.80 0.64 35.84
CA THR A 601 19.40 1.03 35.60
C THR A 601 18.45 -0.12 35.83
N THR A 602 17.23 0.19 36.27
CA THR A 602 16.11 -0.75 36.29
C THR A 602 15.19 -0.58 35.08
N LEU A 603 15.48 0.38 34.19
CA LEU A 603 14.70 0.57 32.97
C LEU A 603 14.88 -0.62 32.03
N PRO A 604 13.83 -1.05 31.32
CA PRO A 604 13.94 -2.07 30.29
C PRO A 604 14.92 -1.63 29.19
N ILE A 605 15.83 -2.53 28.82
CA ILE A 605 16.84 -2.29 27.77
C ILE A 605 16.39 -2.96 26.47
N LEU A 606 16.13 -2.15 25.45
CA LEU A 606 15.92 -2.58 24.08
C LEU A 606 17.27 -2.59 23.34
N LEU A 607 17.67 -3.73 22.77
CA LEU A 607 18.87 -3.78 21.93
C LEU A 607 18.55 -3.39 20.50
N LYS A 608 19.11 -2.27 20.05
CA LYS A 608 18.91 -1.69 18.72
C LYS A 608 20.13 -1.96 17.85
N GLY A 609 19.93 -2.73 16.77
CA GLY A 609 21.02 -3.13 15.88
C GLY A 609 21.13 -4.62 15.58
N VAL A 610 20.13 -5.42 15.98
CA VAL A 610 20.14 -6.87 15.82
C VAL A 610 19.54 -7.24 14.47
N LEU A 611 20.32 -7.93 13.62
CA LEU A 611 19.88 -8.35 12.28
C LEU A 611 19.88 -9.87 12.08
N THR A 612 20.30 -10.63 13.10
CA THR A 612 20.60 -12.07 12.97
C THR A 612 19.92 -12.89 14.07
N ALA A 613 19.62 -14.15 13.77
CA ALA A 613 19.11 -15.11 14.75
C ALA A 613 20.12 -15.37 15.89
N GLU A 614 21.41 -15.38 15.59
CA GLU A 614 22.51 -15.62 16.53
C GLU A 614 22.51 -14.55 17.62
N ASP A 615 22.56 -13.27 17.23
CA ASP A 615 22.59 -12.17 18.18
C ASP A 615 21.25 -12.00 18.90
N THR A 616 20.15 -12.43 18.29
CA THR A 616 18.84 -12.49 18.95
C THR A 616 18.85 -13.44 20.15
N ARG A 617 19.43 -14.64 19.99
CA ARG A 617 19.54 -15.61 21.09
C ARG A 617 20.44 -15.06 22.20
N LEU A 618 21.55 -14.43 21.83
CA LEU A 618 22.46 -13.80 22.79
C LEU A 618 21.81 -12.61 23.51
N ALA A 619 21.01 -11.79 22.82
CA ALA A 619 20.23 -10.71 23.42
C ALA A 619 19.30 -11.21 24.53
N ILE A 620 18.58 -12.29 24.25
CA ILE A 620 17.67 -12.92 25.22
C ILE A 620 18.45 -13.53 26.39
N GLN A 621 19.52 -14.28 26.12
CA GLN A 621 20.38 -14.85 27.17
C GLN A 621 20.95 -13.76 28.09
N ASN A 622 21.24 -12.58 27.53
CA ASN A 622 21.74 -11.44 28.29
C ASN A 622 20.64 -10.56 28.89
N GLY A 623 19.37 -10.93 28.77
CA GLY A 623 18.26 -10.28 29.48
C GLY A 623 17.81 -8.96 28.85
N ALA A 624 17.97 -8.79 27.55
CA ALA A 624 17.32 -7.70 26.84
C ALA A 624 15.80 -7.73 27.10
N ALA A 625 15.18 -6.58 27.33
CA ALA A 625 13.73 -6.46 27.50
C ALA A 625 12.97 -6.46 26.16
N GLY A 626 13.71 -6.28 25.06
CA GLY A 626 13.19 -6.30 23.69
C GLY A 626 14.31 -6.06 22.68
N ILE A 627 13.99 -6.25 21.41
CA ILE A 627 14.95 -6.15 20.30
C ILE A 627 14.39 -5.18 19.27
N ILE A 628 15.24 -4.33 18.71
CA ILE A 628 14.90 -3.49 17.55
C ILE A 628 15.76 -3.96 16.38
N VAL A 629 15.11 -4.61 15.41
CA VAL A 629 15.68 -4.95 14.10
C VAL A 629 15.95 -3.67 13.34
N SER A 630 17.20 -3.24 13.41
CA SER A 630 17.69 -1.94 12.96
C SER A 630 19.01 -2.18 12.27
N ASN A 631 19.21 -1.59 11.10
CA ASN A 631 20.53 -1.43 10.48
C ASN A 631 21.00 0.03 10.62
N HIS A 632 20.60 0.66 11.72
CA HIS A 632 20.84 2.07 12.04
C HIS A 632 20.28 3.03 10.98
N GLY A 633 19.17 2.66 10.34
CA GLY A 633 18.69 3.37 9.16
C GLY A 633 19.67 3.29 7.98
N ALA A 634 20.30 2.14 7.76
CA ALA A 634 21.25 1.85 6.69
C ALA A 634 22.48 2.77 6.65
N ARG A 635 23.02 3.10 7.83
CA ARG A 635 24.09 4.11 7.93
C ARG A 635 25.35 3.67 8.67
N GLN A 636 25.44 2.38 9.00
CA GLN A 636 26.62 1.79 9.64
C GLN A 636 27.42 0.94 8.67
N LEU A 637 27.02 -0.31 8.47
CA LEU A 637 27.59 -1.20 7.46
C LEU A 637 26.66 -1.22 6.25
N ASP A 638 27.19 -0.99 5.04
CA ASP A 638 26.42 -1.17 3.80
C ASP A 638 26.38 -2.64 3.39
N TYR A 639 25.49 -3.01 2.47
CA TYR A 639 25.18 -4.39 2.06
C TYR A 639 24.68 -5.33 3.16
N VAL A 640 24.36 -4.81 4.35
CA VAL A 640 23.55 -5.55 5.34
C VAL A 640 22.13 -5.74 4.80
N PRO A 641 21.38 -6.75 5.25
CA PRO A 641 20.01 -6.92 4.78
C PRO A 641 19.14 -5.70 5.12
N ALA A 642 18.12 -5.45 4.29
CA ALA A 642 17.02 -4.61 4.72
C ALA A 642 16.39 -5.18 5.99
N THR A 643 16.01 -4.32 6.93
CA THR A 643 15.47 -4.76 8.23
C THR A 643 14.23 -5.63 8.07
N ILE A 644 13.38 -5.35 7.08
CA ILE A 644 12.19 -6.17 6.79
C ILE A 644 12.54 -7.59 6.31
N MET A 645 13.72 -7.78 5.71
CA MET A 645 14.21 -9.11 5.31
C MET A 645 14.78 -9.87 6.50
N ALA A 646 15.49 -9.19 7.39
CA ALA A 646 16.05 -9.76 8.63
C ALA A 646 14.98 -10.04 9.71
N LEU A 647 13.83 -9.36 9.65
CA LEU A 647 12.83 -9.36 10.71
C LEU A 647 12.32 -10.76 11.06
N GLU A 648 11.89 -11.53 10.06
CA GLU A 648 11.25 -12.83 10.31
C GLU A 648 12.22 -13.83 10.96
N GLU A 649 13.52 -13.74 10.61
CA GLU A 649 14.58 -14.52 11.25
C GLU A 649 14.73 -14.16 12.74
N VAL A 650 14.82 -12.86 13.05
CA VAL A 650 14.92 -12.37 14.43
C VAL A 650 13.67 -12.72 15.25
N VAL A 651 12.47 -12.53 14.70
CA VAL A 651 11.21 -12.88 15.39
C VAL A 651 11.18 -14.37 15.73
N LYS A 652 11.54 -15.24 14.77
CA LYS A 652 11.58 -16.69 15.01
C LYS A 652 12.61 -17.07 16.06
N ALA A 653 13.80 -16.46 16.02
CA ALA A 653 14.83 -16.68 17.03
C ALA A 653 14.45 -16.16 18.42
N ALA A 654 13.59 -15.13 18.49
CA ALA A 654 13.13 -14.57 19.75
C ALA A 654 12.10 -15.44 20.47
N GLN A 655 11.40 -16.32 19.74
CA GLN A 655 10.44 -17.29 20.29
C GLN A 655 9.37 -16.66 21.22
N GLY A 656 8.97 -15.41 20.95
CA GLY A 656 8.00 -14.68 21.76
C GLY A 656 8.47 -14.31 23.18
N ARG A 657 9.74 -14.55 23.54
CA ARG A 657 10.26 -14.27 24.90
C ARG A 657 10.38 -12.78 25.19
N VAL A 658 10.62 -11.98 24.15
CA VAL A 658 10.73 -10.52 24.21
C VAL A 658 10.07 -9.92 22.96
N PRO A 659 9.50 -8.72 23.02
CA PRO A 659 8.99 -8.04 21.83
C PRO A 659 10.11 -7.70 20.86
N VAL A 660 9.82 -7.87 19.57
CA VAL A 660 10.72 -7.52 18.47
C VAL A 660 10.11 -6.35 17.70
N PHE A 661 10.87 -5.28 17.52
CA PHE A 661 10.47 -4.10 16.76
C PHE A 661 11.30 -3.99 15.49
N LEU A 662 10.89 -3.13 14.56
CA LEU A 662 11.64 -2.83 13.34
C LEU A 662 11.80 -1.32 13.16
N ASP A 663 12.96 -0.88 12.67
CA ASP A 663 13.12 0.44 12.05
C ASP A 663 13.75 0.33 10.65
N GLY A 664 13.91 1.45 9.95
CA GLY A 664 14.53 1.47 8.62
C GLY A 664 13.53 1.19 7.50
N GLY A 665 13.51 2.07 6.49
CA GLY A 665 12.68 1.87 5.29
C GLY A 665 11.20 2.27 5.40
N VAL A 666 10.55 2.13 6.56
CA VAL A 666 9.12 2.40 6.76
C VAL A 666 8.71 3.82 6.34
N ARG A 667 7.83 3.94 5.33
CA ARG A 667 7.28 5.21 4.82
C ARG A 667 5.77 5.17 4.57
N ARG A 668 5.17 3.97 4.54
CA ARG A 668 3.74 3.77 4.31
C ARG A 668 3.09 3.02 5.47
N GLY A 669 1.78 3.22 5.65
CA GLY A 669 0.97 2.35 6.51
C GLY A 669 1.02 0.87 6.09
N THR A 670 1.16 0.60 4.79
CA THR A 670 1.39 -0.75 4.26
C THR A 670 2.71 -1.37 4.73
N ASP A 671 3.77 -0.57 4.91
CA ASP A 671 5.05 -1.05 5.46
C ASP A 671 4.91 -1.46 6.93
N VAL A 672 4.11 -0.71 7.71
CA VAL A 672 3.79 -1.03 9.11
C VAL A 672 3.10 -2.39 9.17
N PHE A 673 2.05 -2.59 8.36
CA PHE A 673 1.34 -3.87 8.31
C PHE A 673 2.27 -5.03 7.93
N LYS A 674 3.12 -4.85 6.92
CA LYS A 674 4.07 -5.89 6.48
C LYS A 674 5.03 -6.30 7.61
N ALA A 675 5.53 -5.33 8.38
CA ALA A 675 6.38 -5.63 9.54
C ALA A 675 5.61 -6.41 10.62
N LEU A 676 4.38 -6.01 10.94
CA LEU A 676 3.55 -6.71 11.92
C LEU A 676 3.19 -8.14 11.45
N ALA A 677 2.90 -8.34 10.17
CA ALA A 677 2.62 -9.66 9.60
C ALA A 677 3.84 -10.59 9.60
N LEU A 678 5.07 -10.04 9.61
CA LEU A 678 6.31 -10.79 9.84
C LEU A 678 6.63 -10.96 11.34
N GLY A 679 5.77 -10.45 12.22
CA GLY A 679 5.79 -10.68 13.67
C GLY A 679 6.46 -9.58 14.50
N ALA A 680 6.70 -8.38 13.93
CA ALA A 680 7.08 -7.24 14.76
C ALA A 680 5.93 -6.82 15.70
N SER A 681 6.25 -6.47 16.95
CA SER A 681 5.30 -5.90 17.91
C SER A 681 4.98 -4.42 17.63
N GLY A 682 5.78 -3.78 16.79
CA GLY A 682 5.64 -2.39 16.35
C GLY A 682 6.88 -1.92 15.59
N ILE A 683 6.82 -0.71 15.05
CA ILE A 683 7.91 -0.12 14.26
C ILE A 683 8.33 1.25 14.78
N PHE A 684 9.56 1.66 14.43
CA PHE A 684 10.07 2.99 14.67
C PHE A 684 10.36 3.73 13.34
N ILE A 685 10.09 5.04 13.30
CA ILE A 685 10.37 5.93 12.15
C ILE A 685 11.33 7.05 12.52
N GLY A 686 12.44 7.18 11.78
CA GLY A 686 13.46 8.21 11.98
C GLY A 686 13.38 9.34 10.96
N ARG A 687 14.00 9.15 9.79
CA ARG A 687 14.08 10.16 8.71
C ARG A 687 12.76 10.87 8.36
N PRO A 688 11.61 10.17 8.19
CA PRO A 688 10.31 10.80 8.04
C PRO A 688 10.03 11.96 8.97
N ILE A 689 10.36 11.78 10.24
CA ILE A 689 10.03 12.70 11.32
C ILE A 689 10.87 13.96 11.19
N VAL A 690 12.19 13.84 11.02
CA VAL A 690 13.07 15.01 10.83
C VAL A 690 12.80 15.74 9.51
N TYR A 691 12.36 15.05 8.47
CA TYR A 691 11.96 15.69 7.21
C TYR A 691 10.66 16.49 7.36
N SER A 692 9.67 15.89 8.02
CA SER A 692 8.40 16.58 8.29
C SER A 692 8.57 17.75 9.25
N LEU A 693 9.49 17.63 10.22
CA LEU A 693 9.92 18.70 11.11
C LEU A 693 10.55 19.86 10.31
N ALA A 694 11.48 19.57 9.40
CA ALA A 694 12.09 20.58 8.53
C ALA A 694 11.08 21.28 7.61
N ALA A 695 10.06 20.54 7.18
CA ALA A 695 9.03 21.06 6.29
C ALA A 695 8.07 22.02 6.99
N GLU A 696 7.48 21.61 8.12
CA GLU A 696 6.33 22.31 8.73
C GLU A 696 6.40 22.31 10.28
N GLY A 697 7.58 22.12 10.87
CA GLY A 697 7.77 22.12 12.31
C GLY A 697 6.97 20.98 12.98
N GLU A 698 6.37 21.28 14.14
CA GLU A 698 5.50 20.33 14.85
C GLU A 698 4.28 19.90 14.01
N ALA A 699 3.70 20.80 13.22
CA ALA A 699 2.55 20.50 12.39
C ALA A 699 2.89 19.42 11.35
N GLY A 700 4.08 19.47 10.77
CA GLY A 700 4.57 18.45 9.85
C GLY A 700 4.72 17.09 10.52
N VAL A 701 5.30 17.05 11.73
CA VAL A 701 5.46 15.80 12.49
C VAL A 701 4.11 15.19 12.85
N ARG A 702 3.15 16.01 13.31
CA ARG A 702 1.78 15.58 13.59
C ARG A 702 1.10 15.03 12.34
N LYS A 703 1.25 15.70 11.20
CA LYS A 703 0.69 15.27 9.92
C LYS A 703 1.33 13.97 9.44
N ALA A 704 2.64 13.80 9.56
CA ALA A 704 3.34 12.55 9.21
C ALA A 704 2.87 11.36 10.05
N LEU A 705 2.74 11.53 11.38
CA LEU A 705 2.21 10.50 12.27
C LEU A 705 0.75 10.17 11.94
N LYS A 706 -0.08 11.18 11.67
CA LYS A 706 -1.47 11.00 11.26
C LYS A 706 -1.59 10.26 9.93
N MET A 707 -0.78 10.61 8.92
CA MET A 707 -0.78 9.91 7.62
C MET A 707 -0.45 8.43 7.78
N LEU A 708 0.61 8.09 8.53
CA LEU A 708 0.97 6.68 8.75
C LEU A 708 -0.10 5.94 9.55
N ARG A 709 -0.75 6.59 10.51
CA ARG A 709 -1.89 6.05 11.24
C ARG A 709 -3.05 5.72 10.29
N ASP A 710 -3.47 6.69 9.49
CA ASP A 710 -4.63 6.58 8.61
C ASP A 710 -4.38 5.56 7.48
N GLU A 711 -3.19 5.58 6.87
CA GLU A 711 -2.76 4.58 5.89
C GLU A 711 -2.71 3.17 6.48
N PHE A 712 -2.22 3.02 7.72
CA PHE A 712 -2.15 1.72 8.39
C PHE A 712 -3.56 1.20 8.74
N GLU A 713 -4.44 2.06 9.23
CA GLU A 713 -5.85 1.74 9.50
C GLU A 713 -6.57 1.31 8.21
N LEU A 714 -6.36 2.03 7.10
CA LEU A 714 -6.91 1.65 5.80
C LEU A 714 -6.35 0.30 5.33
N THR A 715 -5.05 0.06 5.51
CA THR A 715 -4.42 -1.22 5.17
C THR A 715 -5.03 -2.37 5.98
N MET A 716 -5.26 -2.18 7.28
CA MET A 716 -5.95 -3.15 8.13
C MET A 716 -7.37 -3.41 7.64
N ALA A 717 -8.14 -2.36 7.33
CA ALA A 717 -9.50 -2.47 6.82
C ALA A 717 -9.55 -3.28 5.51
N LEU A 718 -8.70 -2.94 4.54
CA LEU A 718 -8.66 -3.59 3.24
C LEU A 718 -8.06 -5.01 3.31
N SER A 719 -7.29 -5.32 4.35
CA SER A 719 -6.76 -6.66 4.61
C SER A 719 -7.70 -7.54 5.43
N GLY A 720 -8.78 -6.98 6.00
CA GLY A 720 -9.73 -7.72 6.83
C GLY A 720 -9.32 -7.90 8.29
N CYS A 721 -8.48 -7.02 8.83
CA CYS A 721 -7.97 -7.07 10.20
C CYS A 721 -8.60 -5.96 11.06
N ARG A 722 -9.21 -6.31 12.20
CA ARG A 722 -9.79 -5.35 13.17
C ARG A 722 -8.90 -5.09 14.38
N SER A 723 -7.89 -5.93 14.61
CA SER A 723 -6.90 -5.71 15.67
C SER A 723 -5.52 -6.19 15.22
N LEU A 724 -4.47 -5.79 15.93
CA LEU A 724 -3.10 -6.21 15.59
C LEU A 724 -2.91 -7.74 15.65
N ASN A 725 -3.65 -8.44 16.54
CA ASN A 725 -3.59 -9.89 16.67
C ASN A 725 -4.16 -10.63 15.45
N GLU A 726 -4.96 -9.95 14.63
CA GLU A 726 -5.52 -10.51 13.40
C GLU A 726 -4.59 -10.30 12.20
N ILE A 727 -3.54 -9.49 12.34
CA ILE A 727 -2.50 -9.33 11.33
C ILE A 727 -1.61 -10.57 11.39
N THR A 728 -1.84 -11.50 10.48
CA THR A 728 -1.10 -12.77 10.41
C THR A 728 -0.13 -12.83 9.24
N ARG A 729 0.81 -13.77 9.31
CA ARG A 729 1.76 -14.08 8.23
C ARG A 729 1.09 -14.44 6.90
N ASP A 730 -0.13 -15.00 6.94
CA ASP A 730 -0.90 -15.40 5.75
C ASP A 730 -1.49 -14.22 4.97
N HIS A 731 -1.55 -13.03 5.59
CA HIS A 731 -1.96 -11.80 4.92
C HIS A 731 -0.88 -11.25 3.98
N ILE A 732 0.33 -11.84 3.97
CA ILE A 732 1.42 -11.42 3.10
C ILE A 732 2.10 -12.59 2.39
N LYS A 733 2.69 -12.29 1.24
CA LYS A 733 3.57 -13.20 0.48
C LYS A 733 4.91 -12.52 0.25
N THR A 734 6.00 -13.23 0.51
CA THR A 734 7.38 -12.73 0.37
C THR A 734 8.17 -13.63 -0.58
N ASP A 735 9.15 -13.05 -1.28
CA ASP A 735 9.90 -13.74 -2.34
C ASP A 735 11.30 -14.22 -1.90
N TRP A 736 11.83 -13.77 -0.77
CA TRP A 736 13.22 -14.04 -0.36
C TRP A 736 13.43 -15.26 0.53
N TYR A 737 12.39 -16.06 0.76
CA TYR A 737 12.53 -17.42 1.30
C TYR A 737 11.44 -18.30 0.68
N PRO A 738 11.74 -19.21 -0.27
CA PRO A 738 10.88 -20.36 -0.45
C PRO A 738 11.01 -21.14 0.86
N VAL A 739 10.00 -21.05 1.74
CA VAL A 739 9.80 -22.07 2.75
C VAL A 739 9.54 -23.34 1.95
N ARG A 740 10.60 -24.10 1.66
CA ARG A 740 10.45 -25.52 1.41
C ARG A 740 9.79 -26.02 2.69
N ALA A 741 8.50 -26.27 2.63
CA ALA A 741 7.87 -27.18 3.55
C ALA A 741 8.74 -28.44 3.49
N VAL A 742 9.54 -28.65 4.53
CA VAL A 742 10.14 -29.96 4.76
C VAL A 742 8.92 -30.82 5.03
N ALA A 743 8.46 -31.53 4.00
CA ALA A 743 7.54 -32.64 4.18
C ALA A 743 8.25 -33.56 5.18
N SER A 744 7.70 -33.66 6.39
CA SER A 744 8.07 -34.68 7.35
C SER A 744 7.85 -36.04 6.67
N LEU A 745 8.96 -36.71 6.32
CA LEU A 745 9.01 -38.16 6.19
C LEU A 745 9.02 -38.77 7.58
#